data_AF-A0A3B0WX42-F1
#
_entry.id   AF-A0A3B0WX42-F1
#
_cell.length_a   1.000
_cell.length_b   1.000
_cell.length_c   1.000
_cell.angle_alpha   90.00
_cell.angle_beta   90.00
_cell.angle_gamma   90.00
#
_symmetry.space_group_name_H-M   'P 1'
#
loop_
_entity.id
_entity.type
_entity.pdbx_description
1 polymer ?
#
loop_
_entity_poly.entity_id
_entity_poly.type
_entity_poly.pdbx_seq_one_letter_code
_entity_poly.pdbx_strand_id
1 'polypeptide(L)'
;MNAETNIEKTASFLWLKRLAVVVVIFLVFLTLLPEMLRLAANHWLNEQREVHSFVIDDIDLNLFSGEVGLKGIDLSGNATDHAQLESLYINLSMIALLQQRIEIEQFDLTGVSLAVAQNEAQDIFIAGIPLLASSSEKSSENSQESAWGIGIQSLNLANFNLQFSSPLLTTHIELQKINLGAVSTWQPEQTADISLALKIQEAPLTIKGAIKPFANHVQLKIELDQFPLSLLKAVAAEQAIEDLSGFLSLKLDVNARVDGPIWLKSELLIEALKLRQDKHAFALDQIDWQGDLNYQTPVSETDLGLRIQGGLNLAEFNLIDESAGVALVNVEHLSLQSFELAQDQFASIKQVDLNKLIFFTKEKESLATLEAIEIHQLDYDGQQTLKIDKIDISTLLAKLSIDAEGKLPVIETMSSGQTDEPPAPAPAAIVAESEASPAWRIQLKQINLGAESRIQFYDQSVSPPYKADITPLVISIRDIDTAASKQDVVIALSTEINQLTNLSLEAKVQPFGEQINLTAEGELQNLDLPPLSPYAMKAMGYYLKQGQANALFSATVEEDQLDSTIKLKLNKFKIEAGDPDKVKSMNENLSMPLDLALDILRDKKNNIELELKIDGNISDPQFDASQVINKAMGNATKFAAIYILKKSLEPWGTVFSVVSFLGKKITTPHFEAVEFSAGSSELNEEYKQYMLKMAALLNERPELELQICASASEQDRLALTPLVESQATPEPPQAETEAPPVSSGVSNQILLELAIKRMGLVRQTLMEQGVDKARLFNCQPTMDDVEKAKPAVELYL
;
A
#
# COMPACT_ATOMS: atom_id res chain seq x y z
N MET A 1 42.91 -15.81 -116.51
CA MET A 1 43.43 -16.86 -115.63
C MET A 1 44.53 -16.25 -114.77
N ASN A 2 44.34 -16.34 -113.44
CA ASN A 2 45.23 -16.36 -112.28
C ASN A 2 46.72 -15.99 -112.48
N ALA A 3 47.44 -15.39 -111.54
CA ALA A 3 47.28 -15.23 -110.09
C ALA A 3 48.11 -14.03 -109.62
N GLU A 4 47.67 -13.33 -108.59
CA GLU A 4 48.56 -12.66 -107.62
C GLU A 4 47.75 -12.27 -106.39
N THR A 5 48.08 -12.84 -105.22
CA THR A 5 47.81 -12.29 -103.87
C THR A 5 48.42 -13.23 -102.84
N ASN A 6 49.42 -12.76 -102.07
CA ASN A 6 49.66 -13.11 -100.66
C ASN A 6 50.98 -12.52 -100.15
N ILE A 7 50.95 -11.32 -99.55
CA ILE A 7 51.88 -10.91 -98.48
C ILE A 7 51.15 -9.92 -97.57
N GLU A 8 50.26 -10.40 -96.69
CA GLU A 8 49.70 -9.61 -95.57
C GLU A 8 49.02 -10.55 -94.54
N LYS A 9 49.77 -11.42 -93.84
CA LYS A 9 49.14 -12.32 -92.82
C LYS A 9 50.01 -12.71 -91.62
N THR A 10 51.20 -12.15 -91.44
CA THR A 10 52.15 -12.56 -90.37
C THR A 10 52.18 -11.65 -89.15
N ALA A 11 51.66 -10.42 -89.22
CA ALA A 11 51.59 -9.52 -88.07
C ALA A 11 50.41 -9.81 -87.11
N SER A 12 49.30 -10.39 -87.60
CA SER A 12 48.12 -10.68 -86.76
C SER A 12 48.28 -11.93 -85.87
N PHE A 13 49.17 -12.87 -86.23
CA PHE A 13 49.35 -14.13 -85.49
C PHE A 13 50.22 -13.98 -84.23
N LEU A 14 51.12 -12.99 -84.19
CA LEU A 14 51.97 -12.70 -83.03
C LEU A 14 51.20 -11.99 -81.89
N TRP A 15 50.24 -11.12 -82.22
CA TRP A 15 49.37 -10.49 -81.22
C TRP A 15 48.43 -11.52 -80.57
N LEU A 16 47.87 -12.46 -81.34
CA LEU A 16 47.06 -13.57 -80.82
C LEU A 16 47.85 -14.51 -79.89
N LYS A 17 49.12 -14.84 -80.21
CA LYS A 17 49.97 -15.63 -79.30
C LYS A 17 50.36 -14.86 -78.03
N ARG A 18 50.67 -13.57 -78.15
CA ARG A 18 50.94 -12.71 -76.99
C ARG A 18 49.71 -12.55 -76.11
N LEU A 19 48.53 -12.40 -76.71
CA LEU A 19 47.25 -12.33 -76.02
C LEU A 19 46.90 -13.66 -75.33
N ALA A 20 47.13 -14.80 -75.99
CA ALA A 20 46.97 -16.12 -75.35
C ALA A 20 47.92 -16.33 -74.17
N VAL A 21 49.19 -15.93 -74.27
CA VAL A 21 50.15 -15.99 -73.15
C VAL A 21 49.73 -15.06 -72.02
N VAL A 22 49.27 -13.84 -72.32
CA VAL A 22 48.76 -12.90 -71.32
C VAL A 22 47.50 -13.45 -70.64
N VAL A 23 46.58 -14.05 -71.38
CA VAL A 23 45.37 -14.69 -70.83
C VAL A 23 45.73 -15.89 -69.95
N VAL A 24 46.70 -16.72 -70.35
CA VAL A 24 47.17 -17.84 -69.52
C VAL A 24 47.87 -17.34 -68.25
N ILE A 25 48.75 -16.34 -68.35
CA ILE A 25 49.38 -15.72 -67.17
C ILE A 25 48.32 -15.10 -66.26
N PHE A 26 47.31 -14.44 -66.83
CA PHE A 26 46.21 -13.85 -66.09
C PHE A 26 45.33 -14.90 -65.41
N LEU A 27 45.04 -16.03 -66.07
CA LEU A 27 44.31 -17.15 -65.48
C LEU A 27 45.11 -17.83 -64.36
N VAL A 28 46.41 -18.04 -64.56
CA VAL A 28 47.31 -18.58 -63.52
C VAL A 28 47.38 -17.62 -62.33
N PHE A 29 47.53 -16.32 -62.59
CA PHE A 29 47.49 -15.28 -61.56
C PHE A 29 46.18 -15.30 -60.79
N LEU A 30 45.03 -15.37 -61.49
CA LEU A 30 43.71 -15.48 -60.87
C LEU A 30 43.57 -16.73 -59.98
N THR A 31 44.12 -17.88 -60.40
CA THR A 31 44.08 -19.10 -59.57
C THR A 31 44.97 -19.04 -58.33
N LEU A 32 46.09 -18.30 -58.38
CA LEU A 32 47.02 -18.16 -57.26
C LEU A 32 46.69 -16.96 -56.37
N LEU A 33 45.85 -16.03 -56.84
CA LEU A 33 45.48 -14.80 -56.15
C LEU A 33 44.97 -15.04 -54.73
N PRO A 34 44.06 -16.01 -54.44
CA PRO A 34 43.52 -16.19 -53.10
C PRO A 34 44.61 -16.60 -52.09
N GLU A 35 45.51 -17.52 -52.46
CA GLU A 35 46.60 -17.96 -51.60
C GLU A 35 47.65 -16.86 -51.39
N MET A 36 47.95 -16.07 -52.44
CA MET A 36 48.81 -14.89 -52.30
C MET A 36 48.21 -13.85 -51.35
N LEU A 37 46.89 -13.60 -51.44
CA LEU A 37 46.18 -12.69 -50.55
C LEU A 37 46.20 -13.17 -49.10
N ARG A 38 45.98 -14.48 -48.87
CA ARG A 38 46.04 -15.08 -47.54
C ARG A 38 47.41 -14.89 -46.89
N LEU A 39 48.49 -15.21 -47.61
CA LEU A 39 49.87 -15.04 -47.12
C LEU A 39 50.20 -13.57 -46.86
N ALA A 40 49.82 -12.69 -47.79
CA ALA A 40 50.06 -11.25 -47.64
C ALA A 40 49.30 -10.65 -46.45
N ALA A 41 48.02 -11.02 -46.26
CA ALA A 41 47.21 -10.55 -45.15
C ALA A 41 47.77 -11.01 -43.80
N ASN A 42 48.10 -12.31 -43.67
CA ASN A 42 48.70 -12.86 -42.45
C ASN A 42 50.05 -12.22 -42.15
N HIS A 43 50.90 -11.97 -43.15
CA HIS A 43 52.18 -11.31 -42.92
C HIS A 43 52.02 -9.85 -42.50
N TRP A 44 51.17 -9.10 -43.22
CA TRP A 44 51.01 -7.66 -43.01
C TRP A 44 50.35 -7.31 -41.66
N LEU A 45 49.35 -8.08 -41.22
CA LEU A 45 48.66 -7.81 -39.95
C LEU A 45 49.48 -8.21 -38.73
N ASN A 46 50.30 -9.26 -38.83
CA ASN A 46 51.22 -9.65 -37.75
C ASN A 46 52.43 -8.70 -37.61
N GLU A 47 52.69 -7.82 -38.57
CA GLU A 47 53.70 -6.76 -38.45
C GLU A 47 53.19 -5.54 -37.67
N GLN A 48 51.88 -5.44 -37.39
CA GLN A 48 51.31 -4.35 -36.62
C GLN A 48 51.67 -4.49 -35.13
N ARG A 49 52.12 -3.39 -34.50
CA ARG A 49 52.62 -3.40 -33.10
C ARG A 49 51.57 -3.82 -32.06
N GLU A 50 50.30 -3.66 -32.38
CA GLU A 50 49.18 -3.82 -31.45
C GLU A 50 48.48 -5.19 -31.61
N VAL A 51 48.90 -5.99 -32.59
CA VAL A 51 48.35 -7.33 -32.86
C VAL A 51 49.38 -8.38 -32.47
N HIS A 52 49.02 -9.25 -31.53
CA HIS A 52 49.90 -10.33 -31.07
C HIS A 52 49.92 -11.50 -32.05
N SER A 53 48.73 -11.91 -32.53
CA SER A 53 48.60 -12.91 -33.58
C SER A 53 47.35 -12.68 -34.42
N PHE A 54 47.49 -12.82 -35.72
CA PHE A 54 46.41 -12.80 -36.70
C PHE A 54 46.60 -13.96 -37.69
N VAL A 55 45.56 -14.76 -37.86
CA VAL A 55 45.54 -15.91 -38.77
C VAL A 55 44.23 -15.91 -39.55
N ILE A 56 44.33 -16.12 -40.86
CA ILE A 56 43.22 -16.51 -41.74
C ILE A 56 43.50 -17.90 -42.32
N ASP A 57 42.58 -18.83 -42.12
CA ASP A 57 42.68 -20.21 -42.60
C ASP A 57 42.46 -20.34 -44.10
N ASP A 58 41.48 -19.65 -44.67
CA ASP A 58 41.10 -19.79 -46.07
C ASP A 58 40.51 -18.48 -46.63
N ILE A 59 40.84 -18.18 -47.89
CA ILE A 59 40.28 -17.06 -48.65
C ILE A 59 39.77 -17.61 -49.98
N ASP A 60 38.46 -17.54 -50.18
CA ASP A 60 37.78 -17.83 -51.44
C ASP A 60 37.50 -16.50 -52.16
N LEU A 61 37.93 -16.36 -53.41
CA LEU A 61 37.71 -15.12 -54.18
C LEU A 61 37.37 -15.45 -55.63
N ASN A 62 36.19 -15.00 -56.08
CA ASN A 62 35.79 -15.05 -57.47
C ASN A 62 35.38 -13.66 -57.97
N LEU A 63 36.32 -12.99 -58.65
CA LEU A 63 36.14 -11.64 -59.18
C LEU A 63 35.09 -11.54 -60.30
N PHE A 64 34.67 -12.65 -60.91
CA PHE A 64 33.68 -12.66 -61.99
C PHE A 64 32.24 -12.85 -61.47
N SER A 65 32.04 -13.72 -60.47
CA SER A 65 30.75 -13.86 -59.79
C SER A 65 30.56 -12.80 -58.70
N GLY A 66 31.64 -12.19 -58.21
CA GLY A 66 31.59 -11.22 -57.11
C GLY A 66 31.57 -11.85 -55.72
N GLU A 67 31.94 -13.12 -55.62
CA GLU A 67 31.97 -13.85 -54.35
C GLU A 67 33.31 -13.67 -53.64
N VAL A 68 33.23 -13.37 -52.35
CA VAL A 68 34.37 -13.28 -51.42
C VAL A 68 34.00 -14.10 -50.18
N GLY A 69 34.81 -15.08 -49.83
CA GLY A 69 34.67 -15.91 -48.64
C GLY A 69 35.95 -15.85 -47.80
N LEU A 70 35.82 -15.66 -46.50
CA LEU A 70 36.90 -15.83 -45.53
C LEU A 70 36.47 -16.89 -44.52
N LYS A 71 37.39 -17.78 -44.11
CA LYS A 71 37.13 -18.76 -43.06
C LYS A 71 38.26 -18.79 -42.04
N GLY A 72 37.90 -19.09 -40.79
CA GLY A 72 38.83 -19.30 -39.69
C GLY A 72 39.74 -18.10 -39.47
N ILE A 73 39.14 -16.95 -39.15
CA ILE A 73 39.91 -15.77 -38.72
C ILE A 73 40.08 -15.84 -37.21
N ASP A 74 41.32 -15.77 -36.75
CA ASP A 74 41.64 -15.66 -35.33
C ASP A 74 42.58 -14.45 -35.13
N LEU A 75 42.20 -13.55 -34.23
CA LEU A 75 42.89 -12.32 -33.91
C LEU A 75 43.09 -12.24 -32.41
N SER A 76 44.29 -11.89 -31.97
CA SER A 76 44.62 -11.75 -30.56
C SER A 76 45.49 -10.51 -30.37
N GLY A 77 45.09 -9.63 -29.44
CA GLY A 77 45.90 -8.51 -28.97
C GLY A 77 46.77 -8.88 -27.76
N ASN A 78 46.39 -9.90 -27.00
CA ASN A 78 47.15 -10.41 -25.85
C ASN A 78 46.92 -11.93 -25.66
N ALA A 79 47.67 -12.59 -24.78
CA ALA A 79 47.62 -14.05 -24.64
C ALA A 79 46.23 -14.64 -24.25
N THR A 80 45.33 -13.85 -23.66
CA THR A 80 44.06 -14.32 -23.10
C THR A 80 42.84 -13.95 -23.95
N ASP A 81 42.88 -12.82 -24.65
CA ASP A 81 41.75 -12.24 -25.35
C ASP A 81 41.88 -12.50 -26.85
N HIS A 82 40.96 -13.29 -27.38
CA HIS A 82 40.89 -13.66 -28.79
C HIS A 82 39.59 -13.15 -29.39
N ALA A 83 39.67 -12.63 -30.60
CA ALA A 83 38.57 -12.38 -31.51
C ALA A 83 38.59 -13.48 -32.57
N GLN A 84 37.56 -14.31 -32.60
CA GLN A 84 37.43 -15.37 -33.59
C GLN A 84 36.28 -15.09 -34.53
N LEU A 85 36.42 -15.52 -35.78
CA LEU A 85 35.38 -15.50 -36.79
C LEU A 85 35.45 -16.79 -37.60
N GLU A 86 34.39 -17.60 -37.54
CA GLU A 86 34.29 -18.87 -38.25
C GLU A 86 34.21 -18.69 -39.77
N SER A 87 33.30 -17.83 -40.26
CA SER A 87 33.19 -17.58 -41.69
C SER A 87 32.51 -16.24 -42.03
N LEU A 88 33.03 -15.55 -43.04
CA LEU A 88 32.41 -14.41 -43.71
C LEU A 88 32.21 -14.76 -45.19
N TYR A 89 31.01 -14.55 -45.72
CA TYR A 89 30.70 -14.69 -47.14
C TYR A 89 29.98 -13.44 -47.65
N ILE A 90 30.46 -12.89 -48.76
CA ILE A 90 29.91 -11.71 -49.42
C ILE A 90 29.75 -12.02 -50.91
N ASN A 91 28.55 -11.80 -51.44
CA ASN A 91 28.29 -11.86 -52.88
C ASN A 91 27.88 -10.47 -53.38
N LEU A 92 28.69 -9.89 -54.29
CA LEU A 92 28.51 -8.57 -54.88
C LEU A 92 27.97 -8.67 -56.30
N SER A 93 26.90 -7.93 -56.62
CA SER A 93 26.35 -7.90 -57.98
C SER A 93 27.24 -7.10 -58.93
N MET A 94 27.99 -7.81 -59.77
CA MET A 94 28.87 -7.20 -60.77
C MET A 94 28.13 -6.39 -61.83
N ILE A 95 26.86 -6.73 -62.09
CA ILE A 95 26.01 -5.99 -63.05
C ILE A 95 25.52 -4.67 -62.42
N ALA A 96 25.23 -4.65 -61.11
CA ALA A 96 24.83 -3.45 -60.41
C ALA A 96 25.93 -2.38 -60.42
N LEU A 97 27.21 -2.79 -60.32
CA LEU A 97 28.35 -1.87 -60.39
C LEU A 97 28.41 -1.08 -61.71
N LEU A 98 28.00 -1.69 -62.83
CA LEU A 98 27.90 -1.01 -64.13
C LEU A 98 26.81 0.07 -64.17
N GLN A 99 25.83 -0.02 -63.25
CA GLN A 99 24.73 0.93 -63.10
C GLN A 99 25.01 1.99 -62.03
N GLN A 100 26.27 2.12 -61.58
CA GLN A 100 26.65 2.97 -60.44
C GLN A 100 25.91 2.56 -59.15
N ARG A 101 25.76 1.25 -58.90
CA ARG A 101 25.16 0.72 -57.67
C ARG A 101 26.07 -0.31 -57.04
N ILE A 102 26.27 -0.19 -55.74
CA ILE A 102 26.90 -1.23 -54.92
C ILE A 102 25.76 -2.05 -54.34
N GLU A 103 25.53 -3.24 -54.89
CA GLU A 103 24.48 -4.16 -54.43
C GLU A 103 25.11 -5.45 -53.91
N ILE A 104 24.87 -5.74 -52.63
CA ILE A 104 25.27 -6.99 -51.99
C ILE A 104 24.10 -7.97 -52.08
N GLU A 105 24.22 -9.02 -52.88
CA GLU A 105 23.17 -10.04 -53.01
C GLU A 105 23.05 -10.86 -51.72
N GLN A 106 24.17 -11.16 -51.07
CA GLN A 106 24.22 -11.93 -49.83
C GLN A 106 25.41 -11.51 -48.97
N PHE A 107 25.15 -11.31 -47.69
CA PHE A 107 26.17 -11.08 -46.66
C PHE A 107 25.91 -12.03 -45.50
N ASP A 108 26.79 -13.02 -45.32
CA ASP A 108 26.69 -13.96 -44.21
C ASP A 108 27.92 -13.84 -43.31
N LEU A 109 27.70 -13.70 -42.02
CA LEU A 109 28.75 -13.68 -41.00
C LEU A 109 28.37 -14.65 -39.89
N THR A 110 29.19 -15.67 -39.65
CA THR A 110 28.88 -16.72 -38.68
C THR A 110 30.04 -16.95 -37.73
N GLY A 111 29.72 -17.25 -36.47
CA GLY A 111 30.68 -17.75 -35.48
C GLY A 111 31.67 -16.68 -35.03
N VAL A 112 31.17 -15.49 -34.71
CA VAL A 112 32.00 -14.39 -34.18
C VAL A 112 32.10 -14.52 -32.66
N SER A 113 33.30 -14.60 -32.12
CA SER A 113 33.55 -14.53 -30.68
C SER A 113 34.41 -13.30 -30.39
N LEU A 114 33.92 -12.37 -29.57
CA LEU A 114 34.58 -11.10 -29.28
C LEU A 114 34.59 -10.83 -27.77
N ALA A 115 35.78 -10.60 -27.23
CA ALA A 115 35.95 -10.05 -25.89
C ALA A 115 36.09 -8.52 -25.98
N VAL A 116 35.20 -7.79 -25.30
CA VAL A 116 35.25 -6.33 -25.19
C VAL A 116 35.43 -5.98 -23.71
N ALA A 117 36.52 -5.30 -23.39
CA ALA A 117 36.83 -4.87 -22.03
C ALA A 117 36.91 -3.34 -21.97
N GLN A 118 36.41 -2.75 -20.90
CA GLN A 118 36.58 -1.33 -20.60
C GLN A 118 37.41 -1.20 -19.33
N ASN A 119 38.47 -0.38 -19.37
CA ASN A 119 39.30 -0.12 -18.19
C ASN A 119 38.70 1.01 -17.31
N GLU A 120 39.33 1.27 -16.15
CA GLU A 120 38.93 2.38 -15.26
C GLU A 120 39.08 3.77 -15.90
N ALA A 121 39.94 3.91 -16.92
CA ALA A 121 40.12 5.15 -17.69
C ALA A 121 39.09 5.31 -18.83
N GLN A 122 38.09 4.42 -18.91
CA GLN A 122 37.08 4.34 -19.98
C GLN A 122 37.61 3.97 -21.37
N ASP A 123 38.89 3.58 -21.50
CA ASP A 123 39.42 3.03 -22.75
C ASP A 123 38.79 1.67 -23.02
N ILE A 124 38.33 1.49 -24.25
CA ILE A 124 37.72 0.24 -24.72
C ILE A 124 38.80 -0.58 -25.39
N PHE A 125 38.87 -1.86 -25.04
CA PHE A 125 39.73 -2.86 -25.66
C PHE A 125 38.86 -3.89 -26.35
N ILE A 126 39.18 -4.21 -27.60
CA ILE A 126 38.53 -5.28 -28.36
C ILE A 126 39.59 -6.36 -28.61
N ALA A 127 39.37 -7.56 -28.08
CA ALA A 127 40.36 -8.65 -28.09
C ALA A 127 41.75 -8.21 -27.61
N GLY A 128 41.81 -7.38 -26.56
CA GLY A 128 43.05 -6.85 -26.00
C GLY A 128 43.68 -5.68 -26.77
N ILE A 129 43.09 -5.24 -27.88
CA ILE A 129 43.57 -4.11 -28.69
C ILE A 129 42.86 -2.83 -28.25
N PRO A 130 43.58 -1.76 -27.84
CA PRO A 130 42.96 -0.50 -27.47
C PRO A 130 42.28 0.15 -28.68
N LEU A 131 41.02 0.53 -28.53
CA LEU A 131 40.28 1.27 -29.53
C LEU A 131 40.77 2.74 -29.51
N LEU A 132 41.72 3.06 -30.39
CA LEU A 132 42.22 4.42 -30.55
C LEU A 132 41.07 5.34 -31.02
N ALA A 133 40.77 6.37 -30.23
CA ALA A 133 39.87 7.44 -30.66
C ALA A 133 40.45 8.08 -31.92
N SER A 134 39.82 7.85 -33.08
CA SER A 134 40.24 8.44 -34.34
C SER A 134 40.20 9.97 -34.20
N SER A 135 41.38 10.58 -34.20
CA SER A 135 41.51 12.04 -34.23
C SER A 135 40.85 12.52 -35.51
N SER A 136 39.71 13.18 -35.35
CA SER A 136 38.99 13.84 -36.43
C SER A 136 39.84 15.01 -36.94
N GLU A 137 40.77 14.73 -37.84
CA GLU A 137 41.27 15.73 -38.76
C GLU A 137 40.17 16.00 -39.78
N LYS A 138 39.71 17.25 -39.76
CA LYS A 138 38.73 17.82 -40.67
C LYS A 138 39.04 17.47 -42.13
N SER A 139 38.23 16.58 -42.70
CA SER A 139 37.90 16.59 -44.12
C SER A 139 36.50 17.18 -44.29
N SER A 140 36.39 18.48 -44.09
CA SER A 140 35.31 19.26 -44.71
C SER A 140 35.88 19.88 -45.98
N GLU A 141 35.69 19.22 -47.11
CA GLU A 141 35.69 19.87 -48.41
C GLU A 141 34.87 19.03 -49.40
N ASN A 142 33.67 19.56 -49.71
CA ASN A 142 32.89 19.28 -50.91
C ASN A 142 32.40 17.83 -51.12
N SER A 143 31.42 17.38 -50.31
CA SER A 143 30.59 16.23 -50.67
C SER A 143 29.62 16.62 -51.78
N GLN A 144 30.04 16.53 -53.04
CA GLN A 144 29.10 16.25 -54.12
C GLN A 144 28.33 14.99 -53.74
N GLU A 145 26.99 15.04 -53.72
CA GLU A 145 26.15 13.86 -53.53
C GLU A 145 26.66 12.74 -54.45
N SER A 146 27.18 11.67 -53.85
CA SER A 146 27.66 10.53 -54.62
C SER A 146 26.48 9.97 -55.41
N ALA A 147 26.63 9.88 -56.74
CA ALA A 147 25.62 9.28 -57.61
C ALA A 147 25.45 7.76 -57.40
N TRP A 148 26.28 7.16 -56.54
CA TRP A 148 26.24 5.72 -56.30
C TRP A 148 25.10 5.33 -55.36
N GLY A 149 24.26 4.38 -55.81
CA GLY A 149 23.29 3.72 -54.96
C GLY A 149 23.95 2.62 -54.11
N ILE A 150 23.45 2.38 -52.89
CA ILE A 150 23.90 1.28 -52.02
C ILE A 150 22.69 0.42 -51.64
N GLY A 151 22.83 -0.90 -51.71
CA GLY A 151 21.78 -1.83 -51.30
C GLY A 151 22.31 -3.21 -50.93
N ILE A 152 21.49 -3.94 -50.20
CA ILE A 152 21.73 -5.31 -49.75
C ILE A 152 20.43 -6.11 -49.91
N GLN A 153 20.48 -7.32 -50.45
CA GLN A 153 19.28 -8.16 -50.60
C GLN A 153 19.06 -9.08 -49.40
N SER A 154 20.14 -9.61 -48.82
CA SER A 154 20.09 -10.46 -47.64
C SER A 154 21.33 -10.25 -46.78
N LEU A 155 21.11 -10.00 -45.50
CA LEU A 155 22.15 -10.02 -44.47
C LEU A 155 21.77 -11.04 -43.39
N ASN A 156 22.63 -12.00 -43.14
CA ASN A 156 22.46 -13.00 -42.10
C ASN A 156 23.68 -13.00 -41.19
N LEU A 157 23.47 -12.78 -39.90
CA LEU A 157 24.50 -12.89 -38.87
C LEU A 157 24.08 -14.00 -37.92
N ALA A 158 24.95 -14.94 -37.58
CA ALA A 158 24.60 -16.06 -36.70
C ALA A 158 25.74 -16.43 -35.74
N ASN A 159 25.38 -16.96 -34.57
CA ASN A 159 26.33 -17.46 -33.57
C ASN A 159 27.39 -16.43 -33.15
N PHE A 160 26.94 -15.26 -32.70
CA PHE A 160 27.82 -14.23 -32.14
C PHE A 160 27.87 -14.37 -30.64
N ASN A 161 29.07 -14.42 -30.10
CA ASN A 161 29.35 -14.46 -28.69
C ASN A 161 30.14 -13.21 -28.32
N LEU A 162 29.52 -12.33 -27.53
CA LEU A 162 30.16 -11.11 -27.06
C LEU A 162 30.28 -11.15 -25.54
N GLN A 163 31.51 -11.16 -25.05
CA GLN A 163 31.82 -11.02 -23.64
C GLN A 163 32.18 -9.57 -23.37
N PHE A 164 31.30 -8.84 -22.68
CA PHE A 164 31.53 -7.46 -22.28
C PHE A 164 31.92 -7.39 -20.80
N SER A 165 33.03 -6.74 -20.51
CA SER A 165 33.54 -6.56 -19.15
C SER A 165 33.86 -5.09 -18.89
N SER A 166 33.12 -4.42 -18.01
CA SER A 166 33.45 -3.09 -17.49
C SER A 166 33.51 -3.11 -15.95
N PRO A 167 34.05 -2.06 -15.31
CA PRO A 167 34.04 -1.95 -13.85
C PRO A 167 32.64 -1.99 -13.24
N LEU A 168 31.60 -1.61 -14.00
CA LEU A 168 30.22 -1.54 -13.55
C LEU A 168 29.38 -2.76 -13.95
N LEU A 169 29.73 -3.46 -15.04
CA LEU A 169 28.93 -4.54 -15.59
C LEU A 169 29.79 -5.57 -16.31
N THR A 170 29.71 -6.83 -15.89
CA THR A 170 30.20 -7.98 -16.68
C THR A 170 28.99 -8.73 -17.20
N THR A 171 28.87 -8.85 -18.52
CA THR A 171 27.72 -9.50 -19.15
C THR A 171 28.14 -10.32 -20.37
N HIS A 172 27.41 -11.40 -20.59
CA HIS A 172 27.55 -12.27 -21.74
C HIS A 172 26.33 -12.09 -22.65
N ILE A 173 26.58 -11.66 -23.87
CA ILE A 173 25.54 -11.44 -24.88
C ILE A 173 25.76 -12.48 -25.98
N GLU A 174 24.80 -13.40 -26.10
CA GLU A 174 24.77 -14.39 -27.17
C GLU A 174 23.76 -13.93 -28.23
N LEU A 175 24.25 -13.46 -29.37
CA LEU A 175 23.41 -13.16 -30.52
C LEU A 175 23.31 -14.42 -31.37
N GLN A 176 22.11 -15.00 -31.37
CA GLN A 176 21.85 -16.28 -32.04
C GLN A 176 21.69 -16.08 -33.53
N LYS A 177 20.89 -15.06 -33.91
CA LYS A 177 20.62 -14.75 -35.31
C LYS A 177 20.20 -13.30 -35.50
N ILE A 178 20.73 -12.65 -36.53
CA ILE A 178 20.18 -11.44 -37.15
C ILE A 178 19.88 -11.79 -38.61
N ASN A 179 18.69 -11.43 -39.08
CA ASN A 179 18.39 -11.42 -40.51
C ASN A 179 17.84 -10.05 -40.88
N LEU A 180 18.31 -9.51 -42.00
CA LEU A 180 17.76 -8.32 -42.64
C LEU A 180 17.48 -8.67 -44.11
N GLY A 181 16.24 -8.44 -44.54
CA GLY A 181 15.82 -8.57 -45.93
C GLY A 181 16.35 -7.42 -46.80
N ALA A 182 15.78 -7.30 -48.00
CA ALA A 182 16.31 -6.38 -49.00
C ALA A 182 16.09 -4.90 -48.64
N VAL A 183 17.18 -4.13 -48.61
CA VAL A 183 17.25 -2.69 -48.35
C VAL A 183 18.04 -2.03 -49.45
N SER A 184 17.52 -0.96 -50.06
CA SER A 184 18.25 -0.22 -51.09
C SER A 184 17.91 1.27 -51.12
N THR A 185 18.90 2.12 -51.39
CA THR A 185 18.70 3.58 -51.48
C THR A 185 17.85 3.98 -52.70
N TRP A 186 17.77 3.13 -53.73
CA TRP A 186 17.01 3.39 -54.95
C TRP A 186 15.55 2.89 -54.90
N GLN A 187 15.15 2.15 -53.86
CA GLN A 187 13.74 1.80 -53.59
C GLN A 187 13.34 2.19 -52.16
N PRO A 188 13.13 3.50 -51.90
CA PRO A 188 12.92 3.97 -50.53
C PRO A 188 11.69 3.39 -49.82
N GLU A 189 10.66 3.05 -50.59
CA GLU A 189 9.39 2.48 -50.11
C GLU A 189 9.45 0.95 -49.90
N GLN A 190 10.56 0.31 -50.23
CA GLN A 190 10.73 -1.13 -50.05
C GLN A 190 10.67 -1.48 -48.56
N THR A 191 9.85 -2.47 -48.25
CA THR A 191 9.75 -3.02 -46.90
C THR A 191 10.80 -4.10 -46.74
N ALA A 192 11.61 -3.98 -45.70
CA ALA A 192 12.63 -4.95 -45.31
C ALA A 192 12.19 -5.64 -44.02
N ASP A 193 12.12 -6.96 -44.05
CA ASP A 193 11.91 -7.75 -42.84
C ASP A 193 13.21 -7.77 -42.02
N ILE A 194 13.08 -7.52 -40.72
CA ILE A 194 14.18 -7.61 -39.75
C ILE A 194 13.82 -8.62 -38.67
N SER A 195 14.79 -9.46 -38.30
CA SER A 195 14.68 -10.34 -37.15
C SER A 195 16.00 -10.38 -36.40
N LEU A 196 15.93 -10.25 -35.07
CA LEU A 196 17.04 -10.32 -34.13
C LEU A 196 16.61 -11.28 -33.02
N ALA A 197 17.46 -12.24 -32.71
CA ALA A 197 17.31 -13.13 -31.57
C ALA A 197 18.62 -13.13 -30.79
N LEU A 198 18.54 -12.71 -29.52
CA LEU A 198 19.66 -12.62 -28.62
C LEU A 198 19.30 -13.16 -27.23
N LYS A 199 20.30 -13.57 -26.46
CA LYS A 199 20.18 -13.94 -25.06
C LYS A 199 21.11 -13.08 -24.21
N ILE A 200 20.57 -12.48 -23.16
CA ILE A 200 21.33 -11.72 -22.17
C ILE A 200 21.32 -12.53 -20.88
N GLN A 201 22.46 -13.11 -20.49
CA GLN A 201 22.57 -13.99 -19.31
C GLN A 201 21.42 -15.02 -19.19
N GLU A 202 21.10 -15.70 -20.31
CA GLU A 202 20.01 -16.69 -20.49
C GLU A 202 18.61 -16.13 -20.80
N ALA A 203 18.32 -14.85 -20.53
CA ALA A 203 17.02 -14.25 -20.87
C ALA A 203 16.90 -13.99 -22.39
N PRO A 204 15.96 -14.63 -23.11
CA PRO A 204 15.79 -14.41 -24.54
C PRO A 204 15.13 -13.05 -24.81
N LEU A 205 15.73 -12.30 -25.74
CA LEU A 205 15.16 -11.10 -26.35
C LEU A 205 15.03 -11.35 -27.84
N THR A 206 13.82 -11.19 -28.37
CA THR A 206 13.55 -11.27 -29.79
C THR A 206 12.94 -9.97 -30.30
N ILE A 207 13.41 -9.53 -31.46
CA ILE A 207 12.85 -8.39 -32.19
C ILE A 207 12.54 -8.89 -33.59
N LYS A 208 11.29 -8.76 -34.02
CA LYS A 208 10.84 -9.11 -35.38
C LYS A 208 10.02 -7.97 -35.94
N GLY A 209 10.19 -7.62 -37.20
CA GLY A 209 9.39 -6.54 -37.75
C GLY A 209 9.64 -6.29 -39.22
N ALA A 210 8.97 -5.25 -39.69
CA ALA A 210 9.03 -4.77 -41.05
C ALA A 210 9.38 -3.28 -40.99
N ILE A 211 10.51 -2.91 -41.58
CA ILE A 211 10.99 -1.53 -41.61
C ILE A 211 11.01 -1.01 -43.04
N LYS A 212 10.75 0.29 -43.20
CA LYS A 212 11.03 1.01 -44.45
C LYS A 212 12.14 2.03 -44.16
N PRO A 213 13.42 1.64 -44.29
CA PRO A 213 14.55 2.44 -43.80
C PRO A 213 14.63 3.85 -44.39
N PHE A 214 14.00 4.07 -45.57
CA PHE A 214 14.05 5.32 -46.30
C PHE A 214 12.65 5.96 -46.55
N ALA A 215 11.56 5.38 -46.03
CA ALA A 215 10.19 5.90 -46.17
C ALA A 215 9.49 6.15 -44.83
N ASN A 216 10.29 6.39 -43.79
CA ASN A 216 9.84 6.94 -42.51
C ASN A 216 8.79 6.11 -41.76
N HIS A 217 8.74 4.79 -41.93
CA HIS A 217 7.79 3.92 -41.24
C HIS A 217 8.47 2.69 -40.65
N VAL A 218 8.15 2.37 -39.40
CA VAL A 218 8.74 1.28 -38.62
C VAL A 218 7.64 0.51 -37.91
N GLN A 219 7.58 -0.80 -38.13
CA GLN A 219 6.73 -1.70 -37.37
C GLN A 219 7.58 -2.81 -36.75
N LEU A 220 7.63 -2.88 -35.42
CA LEU A 220 8.45 -3.83 -34.68
C LEU A 220 7.63 -4.53 -33.61
N LYS A 221 7.84 -5.84 -33.48
CA LYS A 221 7.42 -6.66 -32.34
C LYS A 221 8.64 -7.02 -31.53
N ILE A 222 8.64 -6.64 -30.26
CA ILE A 222 9.73 -6.88 -29.32
C ILE A 222 9.19 -7.78 -28.22
N GLU A 223 9.85 -8.88 -27.95
CA GLU A 223 9.49 -9.82 -26.88
C GLU A 223 10.74 -10.10 -26.04
N LEU A 224 10.69 -9.75 -24.76
CA LEU A 224 11.67 -10.08 -23.73
C LEU A 224 10.99 -11.01 -22.74
N ASP A 225 11.64 -12.11 -22.39
CA ASP A 225 11.07 -13.08 -21.44
C ASP A 225 12.03 -13.34 -20.27
N GLN A 226 11.49 -13.32 -19.05
CA GLN A 226 12.18 -13.67 -17.81
C GLN A 226 13.53 -12.94 -17.62
N PHE A 227 13.58 -11.65 -17.94
CA PHE A 227 14.79 -10.85 -17.73
C PHE A 227 15.06 -10.63 -16.23
N PRO A 228 16.20 -11.08 -15.70
CA PRO A 228 16.49 -10.98 -14.27
C PRO A 228 16.82 -9.53 -13.87
N LEU A 229 15.97 -8.94 -13.03
CA LEU A 229 16.13 -7.56 -12.54
C LEU A 229 17.39 -7.36 -11.68
N SER A 230 17.99 -8.45 -11.18
CA SER A 230 19.27 -8.41 -10.47
C SER A 230 20.42 -7.86 -11.33
N LEU A 231 20.29 -7.86 -12.65
CA LEU A 231 21.27 -7.24 -13.56
C LEU A 231 21.25 -5.71 -13.52
N LEU A 232 20.17 -5.12 -13.01
CA LEU A 232 20.01 -3.67 -12.88
C LEU A 232 20.46 -3.15 -11.51
N LYS A 233 21.03 -4.00 -10.65
CA LYS A 233 21.49 -3.60 -9.30
C LYS A 233 22.44 -2.40 -9.30
N ALA A 234 23.38 -2.34 -10.25
CA ALA A 234 24.33 -1.22 -10.34
C ALA A 234 23.62 0.12 -10.62
N VAL A 235 22.58 0.11 -11.46
CA VAL A 235 21.77 1.29 -11.78
C VAL A 235 20.84 1.63 -10.61
N ALA A 236 20.25 0.62 -9.97
CA ALA A 236 19.38 0.79 -8.82
C ALA A 236 20.13 1.38 -7.60
N ALA A 237 21.42 1.04 -7.45
CA ALA A 237 22.27 1.57 -6.38
C ALA A 237 22.43 3.10 -6.43
N GLU A 238 22.31 3.73 -7.61
CA GLU A 238 22.30 5.20 -7.73
C GLU A 238 21.10 5.84 -7.02
N GLN A 239 20.02 5.07 -6.80
CA GLN A 239 18.81 5.48 -6.08
C GLN A 239 18.77 4.93 -4.64
N ALA A 240 19.92 4.53 -4.09
CA ALA A 240 20.05 3.93 -2.77
C ALA A 240 19.27 2.61 -2.57
N ILE A 241 18.99 1.88 -3.66
CA ILE A 241 18.40 0.54 -3.59
C ILE A 241 19.55 -0.47 -3.42
N GLU A 242 19.62 -1.12 -2.26
CA GLU A 242 20.70 -2.05 -1.91
C GLU A 242 20.51 -3.42 -2.55
N ASP A 243 19.26 -3.90 -2.58
CA ASP A 243 18.89 -5.17 -3.19
C ASP A 243 17.77 -4.97 -4.20
N LEU A 244 17.90 -5.66 -5.33
CA LEU A 244 16.89 -5.74 -6.38
C LEU A 244 16.91 -7.15 -6.98
N SER A 245 15.75 -7.80 -7.02
CA SER A 245 15.56 -9.11 -7.64
C SER A 245 14.13 -9.27 -8.16
N GLY A 246 13.93 -10.22 -9.06
CA GLY A 246 12.67 -10.47 -9.76
C GLY A 246 12.90 -10.71 -11.24
N PHE A 247 11.84 -10.99 -11.97
CA PHE A 247 11.87 -11.26 -13.40
C PHE A 247 10.95 -10.30 -14.15
N LEU A 248 11.40 -9.81 -15.31
CA LEU A 248 10.64 -8.94 -16.20
C LEU A 248 10.39 -9.65 -17.53
N SER A 249 9.12 -9.80 -17.90
CA SER A 249 8.70 -10.15 -19.25
C SER A 249 7.97 -8.96 -19.88
N LEU A 250 8.27 -8.70 -21.15
CA LEU A 250 7.80 -7.52 -21.88
C LEU A 250 7.46 -7.91 -23.32
N LYS A 251 6.25 -7.57 -23.77
CA LYS A 251 5.87 -7.63 -25.18
C LYS A 251 5.46 -6.26 -25.66
N LEU A 252 6.06 -5.80 -26.76
CA LEU A 252 5.76 -4.52 -27.38
C LEU A 252 5.41 -4.70 -28.85
N ASP A 253 4.32 -4.10 -29.30
CA ASP A 253 4.01 -3.87 -30.72
C ASP A 253 4.19 -2.36 -30.99
N VAL A 254 5.30 -2.02 -31.62
CA VAL A 254 5.70 -0.65 -31.97
C VAL A 254 5.26 -0.37 -33.40
N ASN A 255 4.49 0.69 -33.59
CA ASN A 255 4.20 1.26 -34.88
C ASN A 255 4.55 2.76 -34.86
N ALA A 256 5.55 3.15 -35.63
CA ALA A 256 6.11 4.49 -35.59
C ALA A 256 6.27 5.08 -37.00
N ARG A 257 6.08 6.40 -37.09
CA ARG A 257 6.47 7.18 -38.26
C ARG A 257 7.59 8.14 -37.88
N VAL A 258 8.64 8.24 -38.69
CA VAL A 258 9.70 9.25 -38.48
C VAL A 258 9.07 10.64 -38.59
N ASP A 259 9.33 11.48 -37.59
CA ASP A 259 8.71 12.81 -37.36
C ASP A 259 7.18 12.78 -37.17
N GLY A 260 6.62 11.64 -36.76
CA GLY A 260 5.19 11.47 -36.51
C GLY A 260 4.88 10.80 -35.17
N PRO A 261 3.60 10.48 -34.93
CA PRO A 261 3.20 9.76 -33.73
C PRO A 261 3.81 8.35 -33.65
N ILE A 262 4.07 7.91 -32.43
CA ILE A 262 4.54 6.57 -32.09
C ILE A 262 3.43 5.89 -31.30
N TRP A 263 2.91 4.80 -31.83
CA TRP A 263 1.96 3.92 -31.14
C TRP A 263 2.70 2.70 -30.62
N LEU A 264 2.47 2.37 -29.37
CA LEU A 264 3.09 1.27 -28.66
C LEU A 264 2.00 0.49 -27.93
N LYS A 265 1.75 -0.76 -28.34
CA LYS A 265 0.98 -1.69 -27.50
C LYS A 265 1.93 -2.40 -26.57
N SER A 266 1.60 -2.47 -25.29
CA SER A 266 2.48 -3.03 -24.27
C SER A 266 1.76 -4.04 -23.38
N GLU A 267 2.40 -5.19 -23.19
CA GLU A 267 2.14 -6.12 -22.08
C GLU A 267 3.42 -6.19 -21.26
N LEU A 268 3.34 -5.89 -19.96
CA LEU A 268 4.46 -5.96 -19.03
C LEU A 268 4.06 -6.83 -17.85
N LEU A 269 4.91 -7.80 -17.53
CA LEU A 269 4.78 -8.68 -16.39
C LEU A 269 6.07 -8.61 -15.57
N ILE A 270 5.95 -8.26 -14.29
CA ILE A 270 7.04 -8.40 -13.33
C ILE A 270 6.62 -9.43 -12.28
N GLU A 271 7.49 -10.41 -12.03
CA GLU A 271 7.24 -11.48 -11.07
C GLU A 271 8.29 -11.49 -9.96
N ALA A 272 7.85 -11.80 -8.74
CA ALA A 272 8.68 -11.96 -7.54
C ALA A 272 9.63 -10.77 -7.29
N LEU A 273 9.12 -9.54 -7.47
CA LEU A 273 9.88 -8.31 -7.25
C LEU A 273 10.20 -8.19 -5.76
N LYS A 274 11.49 -8.07 -5.44
CA LYS A 274 11.95 -7.72 -4.10
C LYS A 274 12.98 -6.61 -4.22
N LEU A 275 12.78 -5.55 -3.45
CA LEU A 275 13.75 -4.47 -3.34
C LEU A 275 13.92 -4.04 -1.89
N ARG A 276 15.12 -3.59 -1.53
CA ARG A 276 15.46 -3.12 -0.19
C ARG A 276 16.09 -1.73 -0.29
N GLN A 277 15.54 -0.79 0.46
CA GLN A 277 16.03 0.59 0.53
C GLN A 277 16.10 1.00 2.01
N ASP A 278 17.32 1.19 2.51
CA ASP A 278 17.60 1.44 3.93
C ASP A 278 16.96 0.36 4.83
N LYS A 279 16.10 0.74 5.79
CA LYS A 279 15.39 -0.20 6.68
C LYS A 279 14.09 -0.78 6.10
N HIS A 280 13.72 -0.41 4.88
CA HIS A 280 12.45 -0.81 4.28
C HIS A 280 12.66 -1.90 3.22
N ALA A 281 12.00 -3.03 3.43
CA ALA A 281 11.91 -4.12 2.46
C ALA A 281 10.55 -4.08 1.77
N PHE A 282 10.59 -4.08 0.44
CA PHE A 282 9.42 -4.11 -0.43
C PHE A 282 9.42 -5.45 -1.15
N ALA A 283 8.29 -6.13 -1.11
CA ALA A 283 8.09 -7.39 -1.82
C ALA A 283 6.76 -7.36 -2.55
N LEU A 284 6.73 -7.95 -3.73
CA LEU A 284 5.55 -8.03 -4.56
C LEU A 284 5.62 -9.29 -5.42
N ASP A 285 4.51 -10.04 -5.50
CA ASP A 285 4.50 -11.28 -6.28
C ASP A 285 4.31 -11.03 -7.76
N GLN A 286 3.40 -10.13 -8.15
CA GLN A 286 3.11 -9.88 -9.57
C GLN A 286 2.65 -8.44 -9.87
N ILE A 287 3.25 -7.81 -10.88
CA ILE A 287 2.73 -6.61 -11.58
C ILE A 287 2.35 -7.05 -12.98
N ASP A 288 1.10 -6.84 -13.39
CA ASP A 288 0.63 -7.05 -14.75
C ASP A 288 0.06 -5.75 -15.30
N TRP A 289 0.71 -5.20 -16.33
CA TRP A 289 0.26 -4.02 -17.05
C TRP A 289 -0.09 -4.40 -18.49
N GLN A 290 -1.27 -3.95 -18.93
CA GLN A 290 -1.71 -4.08 -20.31
C GLN A 290 -2.26 -2.75 -20.78
N GLY A 291 -1.66 -2.18 -21.81
CA GLY A 291 -2.09 -0.88 -22.30
C GLY A 291 -1.41 -0.42 -23.58
N ASP A 292 -2.01 0.61 -24.15
CA ASP A 292 -1.52 1.33 -25.31
C ASP A 292 -0.86 2.65 -24.85
N LEU A 293 0.30 2.95 -25.40
CA LEU A 293 0.99 4.22 -25.26
C LEU A 293 1.08 4.87 -26.64
N ASN A 294 0.74 6.15 -26.71
CA ASN A 294 0.80 6.96 -27.91
C ASN A 294 1.61 8.21 -27.60
N TYR A 295 2.78 8.32 -28.21
CA TYR A 295 3.60 9.53 -28.15
C TYR A 295 3.31 10.40 -29.36
N GLN A 296 3.06 11.68 -29.12
CA GLN A 296 2.85 12.71 -30.13
C GLN A 296 3.71 13.92 -29.79
N THR A 297 4.03 14.74 -30.78
CA THR A 297 4.81 15.97 -30.54
C THR A 297 4.09 16.85 -29.50
N PRO A 298 4.77 17.24 -28.41
CA PRO A 298 4.22 18.15 -27.42
C PRO A 298 3.66 19.43 -28.04
N VAL A 299 2.45 19.82 -27.63
CA VAL A 299 1.82 21.08 -28.10
C VAL A 299 1.99 22.25 -27.13
N SER A 300 2.45 21.99 -25.91
CA SER A 300 2.67 22.98 -24.84
C SER A 300 3.89 22.58 -24.01
N GLU A 301 4.38 23.48 -23.13
CA GLU A 301 5.48 23.14 -22.18
C GLU A 301 5.07 22.12 -21.11
N THR A 302 3.76 21.99 -20.85
CA THR A 302 3.20 21.05 -19.87
C THR A 302 2.81 19.70 -20.47
N ASP A 303 2.65 19.63 -21.79
CA ASP A 303 2.35 18.40 -22.51
C ASP A 303 3.62 17.55 -22.66
N LEU A 304 3.64 16.36 -22.04
CA LEU A 304 4.73 15.41 -22.22
C LEU A 304 4.69 14.70 -23.58
N GLY A 305 3.64 14.95 -24.39
CA GLY A 305 3.39 14.24 -25.64
C GLY A 305 2.88 12.81 -25.44
N LEU A 306 2.84 12.33 -24.20
CA LEU A 306 2.47 10.97 -23.83
C LEU A 306 0.97 10.84 -23.57
N ARG A 307 0.35 9.88 -24.24
CA ARG A 307 -1.03 9.45 -23.99
C ARG A 307 -0.99 7.96 -23.66
N ILE A 308 -1.52 7.57 -22.51
CA ILE A 308 -1.46 6.18 -22.02
C ILE A 308 -2.88 5.72 -21.75
N GLN A 309 -3.23 4.51 -22.17
CA GLN A 309 -4.50 3.89 -21.81
C GLN A 309 -4.27 2.43 -21.45
N GLY A 310 -4.80 1.95 -20.34
CA GLY A 310 -4.62 0.55 -19.97
C GLY A 310 -5.21 0.15 -18.62
N GLY A 311 -4.80 -1.01 -18.15
CA GLY A 311 -5.09 -1.52 -16.82
C GLY A 311 -3.83 -2.04 -16.14
N LEU A 312 -3.80 -1.90 -14.82
CA LEU A 312 -2.72 -2.37 -13.96
C LEU A 312 -3.29 -3.30 -12.90
N ASN A 313 -2.73 -4.50 -12.76
CA ASN A 313 -2.99 -5.39 -11.66
C ASN A 313 -1.72 -5.60 -10.85
N LEU A 314 -1.86 -5.60 -9.53
CA LEU A 314 -0.81 -5.76 -8.54
C LEU A 314 -1.27 -6.85 -7.56
N ALA A 315 -0.43 -7.85 -7.31
CA ALA A 315 -0.70 -8.93 -6.38
C ALA A 315 0.36 -9.02 -5.28
N GLU A 316 -0.11 -9.21 -4.04
CA GLU A 316 0.70 -9.47 -2.84
C GLU A 316 1.81 -8.42 -2.59
N PHE A 317 1.43 -7.14 -2.61
CA PHE A 317 2.35 -6.07 -2.23
C PHE A 317 2.55 -6.04 -0.71
N ASN A 318 3.80 -5.96 -0.29
CA ASN A 318 4.22 -5.93 1.11
C ASN A 318 5.31 -4.87 1.32
N LEU A 319 5.10 -4.02 2.31
CA LEU A 319 6.09 -3.06 2.81
C LEU A 319 6.39 -3.37 4.28
N ILE A 320 7.65 -3.68 4.58
CA ILE A 320 8.11 -4.09 5.91
C ILE A 320 9.21 -3.13 6.36
N ASP A 321 9.10 -2.62 7.59
CA ASP A 321 10.23 -2.04 8.32
C ASP A 321 10.98 -3.17 9.02
N GLU A 322 12.13 -3.55 8.49
CA GLU A 322 12.93 -4.67 9.00
C GLU A 322 13.53 -4.36 10.37
N SER A 323 13.82 -3.09 10.65
CA SER A 323 14.40 -2.68 11.93
C SER A 323 13.40 -2.82 13.08
N ALA A 324 12.13 -2.55 12.80
CA ALA A 324 11.04 -2.69 13.76
C ALA A 324 10.40 -4.09 13.77
N GLY A 325 10.64 -4.89 12.72
CA GLY A 325 9.97 -6.18 12.51
C GLY A 325 8.46 -6.03 12.28
N VAL A 326 8.05 -4.92 11.64
CA VAL A 326 6.63 -4.55 11.43
C VAL A 326 6.34 -4.49 9.94
N ALA A 327 5.31 -5.21 9.48
CA ALA A 327 4.76 -4.99 8.15
C ALA A 327 3.87 -3.74 8.19
N LEU A 328 4.31 -2.66 7.53
CA LEU A 328 3.63 -1.36 7.52
C LEU A 328 2.34 -1.43 6.71
N VAL A 329 2.42 -2.00 5.50
CA VAL A 329 1.31 -2.13 4.56
C VAL A 329 1.40 -3.48 3.86
N ASN A 330 0.28 -4.19 3.77
CA ASN A 330 0.08 -5.33 2.90
C ASN A 330 -1.18 -5.11 2.05
N VAL A 331 -1.09 -5.42 0.76
CA VAL A 331 -2.20 -5.37 -0.21
C VAL A 331 -2.21 -6.68 -0.97
N GLU A 332 -3.26 -7.49 -0.81
CA GLU A 332 -3.35 -8.76 -1.53
C GLU A 332 -3.60 -8.55 -3.02
N HIS A 333 -4.50 -7.62 -3.37
CA HIS A 333 -4.76 -7.29 -4.77
C HIS A 333 -5.11 -5.82 -4.94
N LEU A 334 -4.52 -5.17 -5.95
CA LEU A 334 -4.86 -3.83 -6.40
C LEU A 334 -5.07 -3.87 -7.92
N SER A 335 -6.21 -3.39 -8.39
CA SER A 335 -6.55 -3.30 -9.82
C SER A 335 -6.93 -1.87 -10.18
N LEU A 336 -6.28 -1.33 -11.21
CA LEU A 336 -6.65 -0.07 -11.86
C LEU A 336 -7.33 -0.40 -13.18
N GLN A 337 -8.62 -0.09 -13.30
CA GLN A 337 -9.37 -0.34 -14.51
C GLN A 337 -9.51 0.94 -15.35
N SER A 338 -9.18 0.83 -16.64
CA SER A 338 -9.28 1.93 -17.60
C SER A 338 -8.53 3.20 -17.16
N PHE A 339 -7.27 3.03 -16.74
CA PHE A 339 -6.37 4.18 -16.56
C PHE A 339 -6.20 4.87 -17.91
N GLU A 340 -6.30 6.20 -17.90
CA GLU A 340 -6.07 7.06 -19.05
C GLU A 340 -5.19 8.24 -18.60
N LEU A 341 -4.07 8.46 -19.29
CA LEU A 341 -3.31 9.70 -19.25
C LEU A 341 -3.50 10.37 -20.61
N ALA A 342 -4.08 11.57 -20.60
CA ALA A 342 -4.36 12.36 -21.78
C ALA A 342 -3.42 13.57 -21.86
N GLN A 343 -3.72 14.47 -22.80
CA GLN A 343 -2.96 15.71 -23.00
C GLN A 343 -2.97 16.57 -21.72
N ASP A 344 -1.91 17.38 -21.55
CA ASP A 344 -1.75 18.30 -20.42
C ASP A 344 -1.79 17.59 -19.06
N GLN A 345 -1.37 16.32 -19.04
CA GLN A 345 -1.28 15.47 -17.84
C GLN A 345 -2.63 15.20 -17.14
N PHE A 346 -3.75 15.39 -17.85
CA PHE A 346 -5.03 14.93 -17.36
C PHE A 346 -4.99 13.41 -17.19
N ALA A 347 -5.21 12.91 -15.98
CA ALA A 347 -5.23 11.48 -15.68
C ALA A 347 -6.60 11.08 -15.15
N SER A 348 -7.13 9.94 -15.58
CA SER A 348 -8.40 9.41 -15.15
C SER A 348 -8.29 7.91 -14.88
N ILE A 349 -8.88 7.44 -13.80
CA ILE A 349 -9.06 6.02 -13.51
C ILE A 349 -10.55 5.79 -13.24
N LYS A 350 -11.20 4.94 -14.05
CA LYS A 350 -12.64 4.70 -13.89
C LYS A 350 -12.96 3.95 -12.60
N GLN A 351 -12.11 2.98 -12.26
CA GLN A 351 -12.29 2.16 -11.06
C GLN A 351 -10.94 1.71 -10.51
N VAL A 352 -10.77 1.87 -9.20
CA VAL A 352 -9.66 1.30 -8.42
C VAL A 352 -10.28 0.29 -7.46
N ASP A 353 -9.86 -0.96 -7.55
CA ASP A 353 -10.28 -2.02 -6.64
C ASP A 353 -9.10 -2.44 -5.78
N LEU A 354 -9.21 -2.32 -4.47
CA LEU A 354 -8.27 -2.91 -3.52
C LEU A 354 -8.96 -4.01 -2.73
N ASN A 355 -8.43 -5.22 -2.83
CA ASN A 355 -8.83 -6.33 -2.00
C ASN A 355 -7.79 -6.51 -0.88
N LYS A 356 -8.28 -6.49 0.35
CA LYS A 356 -7.55 -6.73 1.59
C LYS A 356 -6.30 -5.86 1.74
N LEU A 357 -6.53 -4.67 2.28
CA LEU A 357 -5.50 -3.72 2.71
C LEU A 357 -5.29 -3.85 4.22
N ILE A 358 -4.10 -4.30 4.63
CA ILE A 358 -3.74 -4.51 6.03
C ILE A 358 -2.69 -3.48 6.44
N PHE A 359 -2.94 -2.81 7.55
CA PHE A 359 -2.04 -1.81 8.13
C PHE A 359 -1.41 -2.34 9.42
N PHE A 360 -0.10 -2.12 9.55
CA PHE A 360 0.71 -2.36 10.76
C PHE A 360 0.47 -3.75 11.38
N THR A 361 1.12 -4.76 10.81
CA THR A 361 1.12 -6.11 11.35
C THR A 361 2.40 -6.38 12.12
N LYS A 362 2.25 -6.74 13.40
CA LYS A 362 3.33 -7.20 14.28
C LYS A 362 2.88 -8.46 15.01
N GLU A 363 3.72 -9.51 15.04
CA GLU A 363 3.42 -10.76 15.76
C GLU A 363 2.05 -11.40 15.42
N LYS A 364 1.59 -11.23 14.17
CA LYS A 364 0.28 -11.67 13.62
C LYS A 364 -0.94 -10.85 14.05
N GLU A 365 -0.74 -9.77 14.79
CA GLU A 365 -1.79 -8.80 15.07
C GLU A 365 -1.66 -7.60 14.14
N SER A 366 -2.75 -7.27 13.44
CA SER A 366 -2.87 -6.09 12.58
C SER A 366 -3.66 -5.00 13.29
N LEU A 367 -3.24 -3.74 13.15
CA LEU A 367 -3.98 -2.58 13.67
C LEU A 367 -5.34 -2.44 12.96
N ALA A 368 -5.32 -2.50 11.63
CA ALA A 368 -6.50 -2.35 10.81
C ALA A 368 -6.43 -3.22 9.55
N THR A 369 -7.58 -3.72 9.12
CA THR A 369 -7.77 -4.45 7.85
C THR A 369 -9.00 -3.89 7.16
N LEU A 370 -8.87 -3.51 5.89
CA LEU A 370 -9.98 -3.13 5.02
C LEU A 370 -10.15 -4.23 3.98
N GLU A 371 -11.29 -4.91 3.92
CA GLU A 371 -11.43 -6.11 3.08
C GLU A 371 -11.67 -5.82 1.61
N ALA A 372 -12.55 -4.89 1.26
CA ALA A 372 -12.70 -4.43 -0.12
C ALA A 372 -12.94 -2.93 -0.17
N ILE A 373 -12.13 -2.23 -0.97
CA ILE A 373 -12.20 -0.80 -1.21
C ILE A 373 -12.40 -0.59 -2.71
N GLU A 374 -13.47 0.10 -3.09
CA GLU A 374 -13.76 0.48 -4.47
C GLU A 374 -13.72 2.00 -4.58
N ILE A 375 -12.87 2.54 -5.44
CA ILE A 375 -12.84 3.97 -5.77
C ILE A 375 -13.40 4.11 -7.18
N HIS A 376 -14.56 4.75 -7.30
CA HIS A 376 -15.20 5.05 -8.58
C HIS A 376 -14.81 6.45 -9.04
N GLN A 377 -14.29 6.53 -10.27
CA GLN A 377 -13.84 7.73 -10.97
C GLN A 377 -12.85 8.58 -10.15
N LEU A 378 -11.56 8.47 -10.49
CA LEU A 378 -10.47 9.27 -9.94
C LEU A 378 -9.87 10.10 -11.08
N ASP A 379 -10.10 11.42 -11.07
CA ASP A 379 -9.61 12.34 -12.09
C ASP A 379 -8.61 13.33 -11.51
N TYR A 380 -7.45 13.46 -12.15
CA TYR A 380 -6.46 14.50 -11.91
C TYR A 380 -6.43 15.44 -13.11
N ASP A 381 -6.50 16.75 -12.86
CA ASP A 381 -6.61 17.76 -13.92
C ASP A 381 -5.28 18.17 -14.58
N GLY A 382 -4.17 17.53 -14.20
CA GLY A 382 -2.83 17.89 -14.69
C GLY A 382 -2.21 19.07 -13.94
N GLN A 383 -2.95 19.71 -13.03
CA GLN A 383 -2.47 20.85 -12.24
C GLN A 383 -2.42 20.46 -10.76
N GLN A 384 -3.51 20.63 -10.02
CA GLN A 384 -3.56 20.41 -8.58
C GLN A 384 -4.97 20.07 -8.09
N THR A 385 -5.87 19.66 -9.00
CA THR A 385 -7.21 19.21 -8.63
C THR A 385 -7.31 17.71 -8.75
N LEU A 386 -7.70 17.05 -7.67
CA LEU A 386 -8.10 15.65 -7.64
C LEU A 386 -9.62 15.57 -7.43
N LYS A 387 -10.33 14.88 -8.33
CA LYS A 387 -11.77 14.64 -8.22
C LYS A 387 -12.03 13.15 -8.07
N ILE A 388 -12.85 12.80 -7.09
CA ILE A 388 -13.23 11.44 -6.76
C ILE A 388 -14.74 11.37 -6.67
N ASP A 389 -15.39 10.49 -7.42
CA ASP A 389 -16.84 10.39 -7.32
C ASP A 389 -17.24 9.64 -6.06
N LYS A 390 -16.67 8.47 -5.82
CA LYS A 390 -17.10 7.64 -4.69
C LYS A 390 -15.99 6.74 -4.18
N ILE A 391 -15.90 6.59 -2.86
CA ILE A 391 -15.06 5.59 -2.19
C ILE A 391 -15.99 4.71 -1.36
N ASP A 392 -16.07 3.43 -1.68
CA ASP A 392 -16.82 2.44 -0.90
C ASP A 392 -15.86 1.50 -0.19
N ILE A 393 -15.98 1.40 1.12
CA ILE A 393 -15.24 0.45 1.96
C ILE A 393 -16.25 -0.54 2.52
N SER A 394 -16.19 -1.79 2.11
CA SER A 394 -17.12 -2.85 2.53
C SER A 394 -17.04 -3.13 4.03
N THR A 395 -15.82 -3.40 4.50
CA THR A 395 -15.54 -3.86 5.86
C THR A 395 -14.24 -3.25 6.36
N LEU A 396 -14.29 -2.58 7.51
CA LEU A 396 -13.13 -2.21 8.32
C LEU A 396 -13.09 -3.06 9.58
N LEU A 397 -12.01 -3.79 9.81
CA LEU A 397 -11.71 -4.47 11.06
C LEU A 397 -10.56 -3.76 11.74
N ALA A 398 -10.81 -3.06 12.85
CA ALA A 398 -9.77 -2.34 13.59
C ALA A 398 -9.66 -2.82 15.04
N LYS A 399 -8.43 -2.93 15.53
CA LYS A 399 -8.12 -3.21 16.94
C LYS A 399 -7.32 -2.04 17.51
N LEU A 400 -7.96 -1.24 18.34
CA LEU A 400 -7.37 -0.08 18.97
C LEU A 400 -7.09 -0.40 20.43
N SER A 401 -5.85 -0.19 20.87
CA SER A 401 -5.47 -0.36 22.28
C SER A 401 -4.74 0.87 22.80
N ILE A 402 -5.19 1.35 23.97
CA ILE A 402 -4.51 2.37 24.77
C ILE A 402 -3.79 1.63 25.89
N ASP A 403 -2.51 1.94 26.10
CA ASP A 403 -1.71 1.39 27.19
C ASP A 403 -2.01 2.06 28.55
N ALA A 404 -1.29 1.64 29.60
CA ALA A 404 -1.51 2.14 30.96
C ALA A 404 -1.13 3.64 31.09
N GLU A 405 -0.21 4.10 30.25
CA GLU A 405 0.27 5.47 30.17
C GLU A 405 -0.66 6.39 29.37
N GLY A 406 -1.69 5.83 28.72
CA GLY A 406 -2.66 6.58 27.91
C GLY A 406 -2.21 6.81 26.47
N LYS A 407 -1.25 6.03 25.97
CA LYS A 407 -0.70 6.15 24.62
C LYS A 407 -1.18 5.01 23.71
N LEU A 408 -0.97 5.21 22.41
CA LEU A 408 -1.27 4.23 21.35
C LEU A 408 0.06 3.57 20.91
N PRO A 409 0.36 2.31 21.30
CA PRO A 409 1.66 1.68 21.05
C PRO A 409 2.09 1.65 19.58
N VAL A 410 1.11 1.57 18.65
CA VAL A 410 1.38 1.55 17.21
C VAL A 410 1.95 2.88 16.71
N ILE A 411 1.51 4.01 17.29
CA ILE A 411 2.03 5.34 16.92
C ILE A 411 3.47 5.50 17.41
N GLU A 412 3.78 5.03 18.63
CA GLU A 412 5.15 5.11 19.15
C GLU A 412 6.15 4.31 18.31
N THR A 413 5.73 3.13 17.83
CA THR A 413 6.58 2.29 16.95
C THR A 413 6.91 2.99 15.63
N MET A 414 6.03 3.88 15.14
CA MET A 414 6.29 4.69 13.94
C MET A 414 7.17 5.91 14.23
N SER A 415 7.06 6.49 15.42
CA SER A 415 7.81 7.69 15.82
C SER A 415 9.22 7.39 16.33
N SER A 416 9.52 6.17 16.80
CA SER A 416 10.83 5.78 17.36
C SER A 416 11.99 5.77 16.35
N GLY A 417 11.72 6.04 15.07
CA GLY A 417 12.74 6.26 14.03
C GLY A 417 13.29 7.69 13.98
N GLN A 418 12.71 8.64 14.72
CA GLN A 418 13.29 9.97 14.90
C GLN A 418 14.26 9.94 16.08
N THR A 419 15.56 9.87 15.79
CA THR A 419 16.59 10.21 16.77
C THR A 419 16.32 11.61 17.32
N ASP A 420 16.22 11.74 18.65
CA ASP A 420 16.16 12.96 19.46
C ASP A 420 17.42 13.86 19.32
N GLU A 421 18.11 13.83 18.18
CA GLU A 421 19.18 14.78 17.90
C GLU A 421 18.54 16.12 17.55
N PRO A 422 18.73 17.18 18.37
CA PRO A 422 18.26 18.51 18.02
C PRO A 422 18.84 18.86 16.65
N PRO A 423 18.03 19.34 15.69
CA PRO A 423 18.57 19.72 14.40
C PRO A 423 19.69 20.73 14.63
N ALA A 424 20.89 20.41 14.13
CA ALA A 424 22.02 21.33 14.17
C ALA A 424 21.53 22.68 13.61
N PRO A 425 21.81 23.81 14.28
CA PRO A 425 21.30 25.10 13.84
C PRO A 425 21.77 25.36 12.42
N ALA A 426 20.85 25.26 11.47
CA ALA A 426 21.10 25.61 10.08
C ALA A 426 21.57 27.06 10.04
N PRO A 427 22.62 27.41 9.27
CA PRO A 427 22.98 28.79 9.07
C PRO A 427 21.75 29.53 8.55
N ALA A 428 21.45 30.69 9.16
CA ALA A 428 20.32 31.54 8.82
C ALA A 428 20.40 31.92 7.33
N ALA A 429 19.83 31.08 6.49
CA ALA A 429 19.49 31.38 5.12
C ALA A 429 18.38 32.41 5.19
N ILE A 430 18.60 33.52 4.49
CA ILE A 430 17.63 34.55 4.23
C ILE A 430 16.39 33.83 3.70
N VAL A 431 15.30 33.84 4.47
CA VAL A 431 13.99 33.37 4.02
C VAL A 431 13.55 34.38 2.96
N ALA A 432 13.98 34.16 1.72
CA ALA A 432 13.19 34.60 0.59
C ALA A 432 11.82 33.99 0.81
N GLU A 433 10.80 34.84 0.86
CA GLU A 433 9.40 34.49 0.90
C GLU A 433 9.16 33.51 -0.27
N SER A 434 9.23 32.22 0.05
CA SER A 434 8.93 31.16 -0.89
C SER A 434 7.47 31.37 -1.23
N GLU A 435 7.18 31.77 -2.46
CA GLU A 435 5.81 31.77 -2.96
C GLU A 435 5.21 30.40 -2.60
N ALA A 436 4.21 30.42 -1.71
CA ALA A 436 3.54 29.22 -1.26
C ALA A 436 3.04 28.51 -2.51
N SER A 437 3.55 27.30 -2.78
CA SER A 437 3.06 26.49 -3.88
C SER A 437 1.54 26.39 -3.74
N PRO A 438 0.77 26.57 -4.83
CA PRO A 438 -0.68 26.60 -4.73
C PRO A 438 -1.19 25.29 -4.10
N ALA A 439 -2.22 25.42 -3.26
CA ALA A 439 -2.72 24.32 -2.45
C ALA A 439 -3.53 23.34 -3.31
N TRP A 440 -3.36 22.04 -3.06
CA TRP A 440 -4.14 20.99 -3.71
C TRP A 440 -5.64 21.15 -3.44
N ARG A 441 -6.45 21.07 -4.51
CA ARG A 441 -7.91 20.98 -4.42
C ARG A 441 -8.33 19.51 -4.48
N ILE A 442 -9.06 19.05 -3.48
CA ILE A 442 -9.62 17.69 -3.44
C ILE A 442 -11.14 17.82 -3.46
N GLN A 443 -11.78 17.24 -4.46
CA GLN A 443 -13.23 17.10 -4.57
C GLN A 443 -13.60 15.62 -4.42
N LEU A 444 -14.41 15.27 -3.43
CA LEU A 444 -14.83 13.90 -3.18
C LEU A 444 -16.34 13.89 -2.88
N LYS A 445 -17.15 13.32 -3.80
CA LYS A 445 -18.61 13.41 -3.65
C LYS A 445 -19.11 12.53 -2.51
N GLN A 446 -18.55 11.33 -2.33
CA GLN A 446 -19.02 10.40 -1.30
C GLN A 446 -17.97 9.39 -0.82
N ILE A 447 -17.92 9.14 0.49
CA ILE A 447 -17.25 8.01 1.13
C ILE A 447 -18.30 7.20 1.89
N ASN A 448 -18.32 5.88 1.73
CA ASN A 448 -19.14 4.98 2.54
C ASN A 448 -18.29 3.93 3.23
N LEU A 449 -18.65 3.62 4.48
CA LEU A 449 -18.18 2.47 5.24
C LEU A 449 -19.35 1.53 5.50
N GLY A 450 -19.20 0.26 5.09
CA GLY A 450 -20.24 -0.75 5.13
C GLY A 450 -20.49 -1.33 6.53
N ALA A 451 -21.67 -1.93 6.69
CA ALA A 451 -22.20 -2.38 7.98
C ALA A 451 -21.45 -3.55 8.62
N GLU A 452 -20.63 -4.28 7.87
CA GLU A 452 -19.81 -5.39 8.40
C GLU A 452 -18.58 -4.88 9.17
N SER A 453 -18.34 -3.56 9.16
CA SER A 453 -17.23 -2.93 9.86
C SER A 453 -17.35 -3.02 11.38
N ARG A 454 -16.21 -3.25 12.03
CA ARG A 454 -16.07 -3.46 13.48
C ARG A 454 -14.80 -2.82 14.03
N ILE A 455 -14.94 -2.10 15.14
CA ILE A 455 -13.82 -1.61 15.93
C ILE A 455 -13.83 -2.28 17.29
N GLN A 456 -12.74 -2.95 17.64
CA GLN A 456 -12.47 -3.45 18.98
C GLN A 456 -11.58 -2.46 19.71
N PHE A 457 -12.07 -1.89 20.80
CA PHE A 457 -11.35 -0.90 21.58
C PHE A 457 -11.00 -1.47 22.96
N TYR A 458 -9.74 -1.29 23.37
CA TYR A 458 -9.22 -1.73 24.66
C TYR A 458 -8.43 -0.62 25.34
N ASP A 459 -8.90 -0.13 26.48
CA ASP A 459 -8.24 0.95 27.23
C ASP A 459 -7.69 0.45 28.56
N GLN A 460 -6.36 0.42 28.67
CA GLN A 460 -5.63 0.01 29.88
C GLN A 460 -5.26 1.19 30.78
N SER A 461 -5.57 2.43 30.39
CA SER A 461 -5.30 3.64 31.19
C SER A 461 -6.25 3.81 32.39
N VAL A 462 -7.23 2.92 32.50
CA VAL A 462 -8.22 2.83 33.58
C VAL A 462 -8.23 1.42 34.17
N SER A 463 -8.67 1.30 35.43
CA SER A 463 -8.73 0.03 36.14
C SER A 463 -10.15 -0.24 36.69
N PRO A 464 -10.75 -1.42 36.42
CA PRO A 464 -10.29 -2.40 35.43
C PRO A 464 -10.25 -1.82 33.99
N PRO A 465 -9.43 -2.39 33.08
CA PRO A 465 -9.37 -1.96 31.69
C PRO A 465 -10.75 -2.00 31.03
N TYR A 466 -11.05 -0.96 30.25
CA TYR A 466 -12.31 -0.87 29.53
C TYR A 466 -12.21 -1.58 28.18
N LYS A 467 -13.26 -2.33 27.82
CA LYS A 467 -13.38 -3.03 26.53
C LYS A 467 -14.67 -2.56 25.86
N ALA A 468 -14.58 -2.20 24.58
CA ALA A 468 -15.74 -1.88 23.77
C ALA A 468 -15.68 -2.60 22.42
N ASP A 469 -16.84 -3.08 22.00
CA ASP A 469 -17.06 -3.70 20.71
C ASP A 469 -18.05 -2.86 19.91
N ILE A 470 -17.57 -2.22 18.84
CA ILE A 470 -18.34 -1.27 18.04
C ILE A 470 -18.67 -1.94 16.71
N THR A 471 -19.91 -2.41 16.55
CA THR A 471 -20.39 -3.10 15.36
C THR A 471 -21.92 -3.19 15.38
N PRO A 472 -22.63 -2.99 14.25
CA PRO A 472 -22.09 -2.53 12.97
C PRO A 472 -21.55 -1.10 13.07
N LEU A 473 -20.63 -0.71 12.17
CA LEU A 473 -20.16 0.67 12.03
C LEU A 473 -20.42 1.16 10.61
N VAL A 474 -21.44 2.00 10.44
CA VAL A 474 -21.81 2.58 9.15
C VAL A 474 -21.48 4.06 9.17
N ILE A 475 -20.69 4.52 8.19
CA ILE A 475 -20.33 5.93 8.03
C ILE A 475 -20.59 6.33 6.57
N SER A 476 -21.17 7.52 6.38
CA SER A 476 -21.30 8.15 5.07
C SER A 476 -20.83 9.60 5.19
N ILE A 477 -19.86 9.98 4.36
CA ILE A 477 -19.38 11.37 4.25
C ILE A 477 -19.62 11.84 2.82
N ARG A 478 -20.20 13.02 2.62
CA ARG A 478 -20.54 13.55 1.29
C ARG A 478 -20.10 14.98 1.09
N ASP A 479 -19.93 15.34 -0.18
CA ASP A 479 -19.74 16.71 -0.66
C ASP A 479 -18.47 17.40 -0.13
N ILE A 480 -17.36 16.68 -0.08
CA ILE A 480 -16.04 17.24 0.27
C ILE A 480 -15.50 18.03 -0.92
N ASP A 481 -15.18 19.31 -0.72
CA ASP A 481 -14.43 20.13 -1.68
C ASP A 481 -13.55 21.11 -0.92
N THR A 482 -12.23 20.87 -0.90
CA THR A 482 -11.30 21.68 -0.09
C THR A 482 -11.19 23.14 -0.53
N ALA A 483 -11.63 23.48 -1.74
CA ALA A 483 -11.68 24.87 -2.22
C ALA A 483 -13.03 25.56 -1.93
N ALA A 484 -14.06 24.81 -1.55
CA ALA A 484 -15.40 25.34 -1.29
C ALA A 484 -15.61 25.63 0.20
N SER A 485 -15.00 26.72 0.69
CA SER A 485 -14.95 27.08 2.12
C SER A 485 -16.30 27.24 2.83
N LYS A 486 -17.40 27.42 2.08
CA LYS A 486 -18.78 27.59 2.61
C LYS A 486 -19.71 26.41 2.30
N GLN A 487 -19.18 25.34 1.71
CA GLN A 487 -19.97 24.16 1.37
C GLN A 487 -20.06 23.23 2.58
N ASP A 488 -21.27 22.71 2.83
CA ASP A 488 -21.49 21.72 3.88
C ASP A 488 -20.97 20.35 3.43
N VAL A 489 -20.05 19.79 4.20
CA VAL A 489 -19.71 18.36 4.21
C VAL A 489 -20.74 17.66 5.09
N VAL A 490 -21.49 16.71 4.52
CA VAL A 490 -22.53 15.97 5.24
C VAL A 490 -21.98 14.65 5.75
N ILE A 491 -21.99 14.47 7.07
CA ILE A 491 -21.51 13.28 7.76
C ILE A 491 -22.70 12.58 8.41
N ALA A 492 -22.84 11.28 8.18
CA ALA A 492 -23.78 10.42 8.88
C ALA A 492 -23.04 9.22 9.46
N LEU A 493 -23.31 8.92 10.73
CA LEU A 493 -22.73 7.80 11.47
C LEU A 493 -23.88 7.05 12.14
N SER A 494 -23.85 5.72 12.05
CA SER A 494 -24.74 4.82 12.77
C SER A 494 -23.94 3.63 13.28
N THR A 495 -24.02 3.37 14.57
CA THR A 495 -23.27 2.28 15.17
C THR A 495 -23.92 1.71 16.42
N GLU A 496 -23.54 0.48 16.78
CA GLU A 496 -23.91 -0.16 18.03
C GLU A 496 -22.66 -0.53 18.84
N ILE A 497 -22.69 -0.23 20.13
CA ILE A 497 -21.59 -0.48 21.07
C ILE A 497 -22.02 -1.56 22.05
N ASN A 498 -21.19 -2.58 22.21
CA ASN A 498 -21.40 -3.72 23.12
C ASN A 498 -22.76 -4.42 22.93
N GLN A 499 -23.28 -4.42 21.69
CA GLN A 499 -24.58 -5.00 21.31
C GLN A 499 -25.76 -4.45 22.11
N LEU A 500 -25.63 -3.23 22.65
CA LEU A 500 -26.65 -2.62 23.49
C LEU A 500 -26.88 -1.17 23.10
N THR A 501 -25.81 -0.40 23.00
CA THR A 501 -25.91 1.05 22.91
C THR A 501 -25.94 1.47 21.46
N ASN A 502 -27.06 2.06 21.02
CA ASN A 502 -27.15 2.62 19.67
C ASN A 502 -26.67 4.06 19.68
N LEU A 503 -25.84 4.42 18.72
CA LEU A 503 -25.41 5.79 18.47
C LEU A 503 -25.69 6.16 17.02
N SER A 504 -26.44 7.22 16.80
CA SER A 504 -26.60 7.87 15.51
C SER A 504 -26.16 9.33 15.59
N LEU A 505 -25.54 9.82 14.53
CA LEU A 505 -25.05 11.18 14.40
C LEU A 505 -25.23 11.62 12.94
N GLU A 506 -25.84 12.77 12.74
CA GLU A 506 -25.87 13.48 11.47
C GLU A 506 -25.26 14.87 11.68
N ALA A 507 -24.30 15.25 10.85
CA ALA A 507 -23.65 16.54 10.92
C ALA A 507 -23.48 17.16 9.53
N LYS A 508 -23.57 18.48 9.48
CA LYS A 508 -23.16 19.32 8.35
C LYS A 508 -22.04 20.21 8.84
N VAL A 509 -20.87 20.12 8.24
CA VAL A 509 -19.67 20.82 8.68
C VAL A 509 -19.11 21.63 7.51
N GLN A 510 -18.62 22.84 7.76
CA GLN A 510 -17.87 23.65 6.79
C GLN A 510 -16.39 23.70 7.24
N PRO A 511 -15.61 22.63 7.04
CA PRO A 511 -14.29 22.50 7.69
C PRO A 511 -13.17 23.27 6.98
N PHE A 512 -13.43 23.80 5.78
CA PHE A 512 -12.42 24.44 4.92
C PHE A 512 -12.52 25.98 4.91
N GLY A 513 -13.35 26.56 5.78
CA GLY A 513 -13.39 28.01 6.03
C GLY A 513 -12.28 28.47 6.98
N GLU A 514 -12.11 29.79 7.11
CA GLU A 514 -11.20 30.37 8.14
C GLU A 514 -11.67 30.07 9.57
N GLN A 515 -12.98 29.86 9.73
CA GLN A 515 -13.66 29.48 10.97
C GLN A 515 -14.50 28.25 10.70
N ILE A 516 -14.69 27.43 11.73
CA ILE A 516 -15.49 26.20 11.60
C ILE A 516 -16.95 26.56 11.88
N ASN A 517 -17.82 26.28 10.92
CA ASN A 517 -19.26 26.25 11.13
C ASN A 517 -19.75 24.81 11.06
N LEU A 518 -20.65 24.41 11.96
CA LEU A 518 -21.28 23.10 11.89
C LEU A 518 -22.67 23.09 12.51
N THR A 519 -23.51 22.18 12.04
CA THR A 519 -24.74 21.77 12.72
C THR A 519 -24.71 20.27 12.88
N ALA A 520 -24.95 19.76 14.08
CA ALA A 520 -24.93 18.34 14.38
C ALA A 520 -26.13 17.97 15.24
N GLU A 521 -26.78 16.88 14.87
CA GLU A 521 -27.84 16.23 15.63
C GLU A 521 -27.48 14.77 15.84
N GLY A 522 -27.85 14.23 16.98
CA GLY A 522 -27.81 12.79 17.11
C GLY A 522 -28.35 12.28 18.42
N GLU A 523 -28.27 10.97 18.53
CA GLU A 523 -28.99 10.22 19.53
C GLU A 523 -28.14 9.05 20.02
N LEU A 524 -28.09 8.93 21.35
CA LEU A 524 -27.52 7.80 22.05
C LEU A 524 -28.64 7.10 22.80
N GLN A 525 -28.84 5.81 22.55
CA GLN A 525 -29.86 5.01 23.25
C GLN A 525 -29.22 3.84 23.98
N ASN A 526 -29.72 3.57 25.19
CA ASN A 526 -29.37 2.40 26.00
C ASN A 526 -27.85 2.31 26.29
N LEU A 527 -27.22 3.43 26.65
CA LEU A 527 -25.84 3.41 27.16
C LEU A 527 -25.80 2.68 28.49
N ASP A 528 -25.10 1.54 28.56
CA ASP A 528 -24.87 0.81 29.82
C ASP A 528 -23.87 1.58 30.67
N LEU A 529 -24.27 2.06 31.84
CA LEU A 529 -23.41 2.89 32.69
C LEU A 529 -22.39 2.09 33.52
N PRO A 530 -22.69 0.89 34.06
CA PRO A 530 -21.73 0.15 34.88
C PRO A 530 -20.37 -0.13 34.22
N PRO A 531 -20.29 -0.51 32.92
CA PRO A 531 -19.01 -0.66 32.23
C PRO A 531 -18.14 0.60 32.20
N LEU A 532 -18.72 1.79 32.33
CA LEU A 532 -18.02 3.08 32.36
C LEU A 532 -17.51 3.48 33.76
N SER A 533 -17.75 2.64 34.78
CA SER A 533 -17.28 2.87 36.15
C SER A 533 -15.77 3.15 36.27
N PRO A 534 -14.85 2.53 35.51
CA PRO A 534 -13.42 2.85 35.59
C PRO A 534 -13.13 4.33 35.30
N TYR A 535 -13.85 4.94 34.34
CA TYR A 535 -13.73 6.36 34.03
C TYR A 535 -14.35 7.23 35.11
N ALA A 536 -15.54 6.88 35.61
CA ALA A 536 -16.19 7.61 36.70
C ALA A 536 -15.34 7.56 37.99
N MET A 537 -14.73 6.42 38.28
CA MET A 537 -13.77 6.28 39.38
C MET A 537 -12.54 7.16 39.18
N LYS A 538 -11.98 7.19 37.97
CA LYS A 538 -10.82 8.04 37.65
C LYS A 538 -11.15 9.53 37.79
N ALA A 539 -12.33 9.96 37.37
CA ALA A 539 -12.73 11.38 37.31
C ALA A 539 -13.35 11.91 38.62
N MET A 540 -14.27 11.17 39.24
CA MET A 540 -15.08 11.64 40.38
C MET A 540 -15.03 10.73 41.61
N GLY A 541 -14.33 9.59 41.54
CA GLY A 541 -14.20 8.64 42.64
C GLY A 541 -15.44 7.79 42.94
N TYR A 542 -16.46 7.83 42.08
CA TYR A 542 -17.67 7.04 42.21
C TYR A 542 -17.69 5.87 41.22
N TYR A 543 -18.24 4.74 41.65
CA TYR A 543 -18.64 3.67 40.77
C TYR A 543 -20.07 3.88 40.25
N LEU A 544 -20.33 3.50 39.00
CA LEU A 544 -21.66 3.53 38.40
C LEU A 544 -22.34 2.17 38.66
N LYS A 545 -22.94 2.01 39.84
CA LYS A 545 -23.49 0.73 40.30
C LYS A 545 -24.63 0.21 39.41
N GLN A 546 -25.43 1.11 38.85
CA GLN A 546 -26.58 0.77 38.04
C GLN A 546 -26.95 1.93 37.11
N GLY A 547 -27.53 1.60 35.96
CA GLY A 547 -28.36 2.51 35.18
C GLY A 547 -28.08 2.44 33.70
N GLN A 548 -29.03 2.98 32.93
CA GLN A 548 -28.85 3.22 31.49
C GLN A 548 -29.02 4.71 31.19
N ALA A 549 -28.33 5.21 30.17
CA ALA A 549 -28.51 6.58 29.69
C ALA A 549 -29.01 6.62 28.25
N ASN A 550 -29.93 7.55 28.00
CA ASN A 550 -30.32 7.99 26.67
C ASN A 550 -29.98 9.47 26.54
N ALA A 551 -29.45 9.90 25.41
CA ALA A 551 -29.13 11.30 25.17
C ALA A 551 -29.58 11.72 23.77
N LEU A 552 -30.24 12.86 23.68
CA LEU A 552 -30.40 13.59 22.43
C LEU A 552 -29.47 14.79 22.47
N PHE A 553 -28.61 14.93 21.47
CA PHE A 553 -27.68 16.04 21.39
C PHE A 553 -27.94 16.86 20.12
N SER A 554 -27.91 18.18 20.28
CA SER A 554 -27.93 19.14 19.18
C SER A 554 -26.80 20.12 19.41
N ALA A 555 -25.99 20.39 18.40
CA ALA A 555 -24.90 21.34 18.48
C ALA A 555 -24.87 22.21 17.21
N THR A 556 -24.70 23.50 17.41
CA THR A 556 -24.43 24.46 16.35
C THR A 556 -23.12 25.17 16.68
N VAL A 557 -22.23 25.28 15.71
CA VAL A 557 -21.07 26.17 15.79
C VAL A 557 -21.21 27.24 14.72
N GLU A 558 -21.17 28.50 15.14
CA GLU A 558 -21.10 29.67 14.26
C GLU A 558 -19.86 30.48 14.63
N GLU A 559 -18.94 30.69 13.69
CA GLU A 559 -17.70 31.46 13.91
C GLU A 559 -16.91 30.98 15.14
N ASP A 560 -16.68 29.66 15.24
CA ASP A 560 -16.06 28.97 16.38
C ASP A 560 -16.81 29.07 17.73
N GLN A 561 -18.03 29.62 17.76
CA GLN A 561 -18.87 29.64 18.96
C GLN A 561 -19.84 28.46 18.96
N LEU A 562 -19.66 27.55 19.92
CA LEU A 562 -20.54 26.42 20.20
C LEU A 562 -21.78 26.88 20.98
N ASP A 563 -22.95 26.49 20.50
CA ASP A 563 -24.19 26.35 21.26
C ASP A 563 -24.63 24.89 21.14
N SER A 564 -24.60 24.16 22.26
CA SER A 564 -25.02 22.77 22.32
C SER A 564 -26.01 22.53 23.44
N THR A 565 -27.01 21.72 23.14
CA THR A 565 -27.98 21.20 24.10
C THR A 565 -27.92 19.68 24.11
N ILE A 566 -27.77 19.10 25.30
CA ILE A 566 -27.82 17.65 25.54
C ILE A 566 -29.00 17.37 26.46
N LYS A 567 -30.02 16.68 25.95
CA LYS A 567 -31.14 16.15 26.74
C LYS A 567 -30.80 14.75 27.19
N LEU A 568 -30.35 14.62 28.43
CA LEU A 568 -29.92 13.37 29.04
C LEU A 568 -31.06 12.79 29.88
N LYS A 569 -31.38 11.53 29.65
CA LYS A 569 -32.30 10.74 30.46
C LYS A 569 -31.56 9.55 31.06
N LEU A 570 -31.50 9.49 32.38
CA LEU A 570 -30.89 8.41 33.13
C LEU A 570 -31.99 7.54 33.74
N ASN A 571 -31.95 6.24 33.48
CA ASN A 571 -32.92 5.26 33.98
C ASN A 571 -32.28 4.42 35.09
N LYS A 572 -32.92 4.39 36.28
CA LYS A 572 -32.48 3.62 37.46
C LYS A 572 -31.03 3.89 37.88
N PHE A 573 -30.50 5.08 37.60
CA PHE A 573 -29.12 5.44 37.86
C PHE A 573 -28.79 5.37 39.36
N LYS A 574 -27.71 4.69 39.72
CA LYS A 574 -27.19 4.63 41.09
C LYS A 574 -25.68 4.69 41.05
N ILE A 575 -25.13 5.39 42.03
CA ILE A 575 -23.69 5.52 42.24
C ILE A 575 -23.31 4.99 43.62
N GLU A 576 -22.05 4.64 43.80
CA GLU A 576 -21.47 4.30 45.08
C GLU A 576 -20.07 4.91 45.20
N ALA A 577 -19.76 5.44 46.38
CA ALA A 577 -18.45 6.02 46.65
C ALA A 577 -17.37 4.93 46.62
N GLY A 578 -16.30 5.16 45.85
CA GLY A 578 -15.17 4.24 45.73
C GLY A 578 -13.87 4.84 46.27
N ASP A 579 -13.39 5.93 45.67
CA ASP A 579 -12.16 6.64 46.06
C ASP A 579 -12.52 7.83 46.96
N PRO A 580 -12.24 7.77 48.29
CA PRO A 580 -12.63 8.82 49.23
C PRO A 580 -12.04 10.20 48.93
N ASP A 581 -10.81 10.26 48.41
CA ASP A 581 -10.12 11.52 48.16
C ASP A 581 -10.73 12.24 46.96
N LYS A 582 -11.01 11.49 45.88
CA LYS A 582 -11.70 12.04 44.70
C LYS A 582 -13.16 12.39 44.99
N VAL A 583 -13.86 11.57 45.76
CA VAL A 583 -15.23 11.86 46.21
C VAL A 583 -15.27 13.15 47.03
N LYS A 584 -14.31 13.35 47.93
CA LYS A 584 -14.19 14.57 48.72
C LYS A 584 -13.95 15.78 47.82
N SER A 585 -12.97 15.70 46.90
CA SER A 585 -12.67 16.77 45.95
C SER A 585 -13.88 17.13 45.09
N MET A 586 -14.63 16.14 44.60
CA MET A 586 -15.85 16.37 43.83
C MET A 586 -16.94 17.07 44.67
N ASN A 587 -17.17 16.60 45.90
CA ASN A 587 -18.21 17.16 46.78
C ASN A 587 -17.87 18.58 47.26
N GLU A 588 -16.59 18.97 47.36
CA GLU A 588 -16.17 20.34 47.67
C GLU A 588 -16.61 21.36 46.60
N ASN A 589 -16.75 20.92 45.35
CA ASN A 589 -17.21 21.75 44.23
C ASN A 589 -18.74 21.79 44.08
N LEU A 590 -19.47 21.02 44.90
CA LEU A 590 -20.93 20.92 44.84
C LEU A 590 -21.59 21.60 46.05
N SER A 591 -22.75 22.21 45.82
CA SER A 591 -23.55 22.82 46.90
C SER A 591 -24.16 21.79 47.87
N MET A 592 -24.20 20.51 47.48
CA MET A 592 -24.66 19.40 48.29
C MET A 592 -24.01 18.08 47.82
N PRO A 593 -23.98 17.03 48.67
CA PRO A 593 -23.52 15.70 48.27
C PRO A 593 -24.26 15.19 47.02
N LEU A 594 -23.52 14.55 46.11
CA LEU A 594 -24.01 14.12 44.81
C LEU A 594 -25.18 13.12 44.90
N ASP A 595 -25.11 12.17 45.84
CA ASP A 595 -26.15 11.20 46.13
C ASP A 595 -27.49 11.87 46.46
N LEU A 596 -27.46 12.89 47.33
CA LEU A 596 -28.64 13.66 47.70
C LEU A 596 -29.18 14.46 46.51
N ALA A 597 -28.31 15.03 45.68
CA ALA A 597 -28.73 15.77 44.48
C ALA A 597 -29.47 14.86 43.49
N LEU A 598 -28.96 13.64 43.26
CA LEU A 598 -29.57 12.65 42.39
C LEU A 598 -30.93 12.17 42.92
N ASP A 599 -31.08 12.00 44.24
CA ASP A 599 -32.35 11.58 44.85
C ASP A 599 -33.46 12.61 44.67
N ILE A 600 -33.15 13.90 44.68
CA ILE A 600 -34.16 14.95 44.48
C ILE A 600 -34.54 15.08 43.00
N LEU A 601 -33.59 14.86 42.08
CA LEU A 601 -33.84 14.89 40.63
C LEU A 601 -34.65 13.69 40.13
N ARG A 602 -34.70 12.62 40.92
CA ARG A 602 -35.32 11.35 40.54
C ARG A 602 -36.85 11.42 40.58
N ASP A 603 -37.50 10.93 39.53
CA ASP A 603 -38.95 10.77 39.47
C ASP A 603 -39.43 9.50 40.23
N LYS A 604 -40.76 9.29 40.25
CA LYS A 604 -41.37 8.10 40.92
C LYS A 604 -41.02 6.76 40.25
N LYS A 605 -40.49 6.78 39.03
CA LYS A 605 -40.07 5.60 38.25
C LYS A 605 -38.56 5.40 38.27
N ASN A 606 -37.84 6.14 39.12
CA ASN A 606 -36.39 6.13 39.21
C ASN A 606 -35.65 6.69 37.97
N ASN A 607 -36.26 7.63 37.24
CA ASN A 607 -35.63 8.32 36.13
C ASN A 607 -35.16 9.71 36.52
N ILE A 608 -34.07 10.18 35.90
CA ILE A 608 -33.57 11.54 36.02
C ILE A 608 -33.49 12.13 34.60
N GLU A 609 -34.12 13.27 34.37
CA GLU A 609 -34.07 13.99 33.10
C GLU A 609 -33.36 15.32 33.30
N LEU A 610 -32.33 15.55 32.49
CA LEU A 610 -31.46 16.72 32.55
C LEU A 610 -31.35 17.35 31.16
N GLU A 611 -31.48 18.66 31.10
CA GLU A 611 -31.13 19.44 29.91
C GLU A 611 -29.85 20.20 30.22
N LEU A 612 -28.76 19.83 29.55
CA LEU A 612 -27.44 20.41 29.71
C LEU A 612 -27.20 21.37 28.54
N LYS A 613 -26.92 22.63 28.84
CA LYS A 613 -26.52 23.63 27.85
C LYS A 613 -25.02 23.87 27.95
N ILE A 614 -24.33 23.72 26.83
CA ILE A 614 -22.89 23.91 26.71
C ILE A 614 -22.67 24.99 25.65
N ASP A 615 -22.08 26.09 26.10
CA ASP A 615 -21.75 27.26 25.29
C ASP A 615 -20.26 27.59 25.47
N GLY A 616 -19.57 28.00 24.39
CA GLY A 616 -18.17 28.38 24.47
C GLY A 616 -17.45 28.43 23.11
N ASN A 617 -16.18 28.85 23.12
CA ASN A 617 -15.35 28.86 21.92
C ASN A 617 -14.72 27.46 21.71
N ILE A 618 -14.88 26.86 20.53
CA ILE A 618 -14.33 25.52 20.23
C ILE A 618 -12.80 25.51 20.03
N SER A 619 -12.22 26.67 19.70
CA SER A 619 -10.78 26.85 19.44
C SER A 619 -9.97 27.09 20.72
N ASP A 620 -10.62 27.39 21.84
CA ASP A 620 -10.01 27.43 23.20
C ASP A 620 -10.87 26.61 24.19
N PRO A 621 -10.79 25.27 24.12
CA PRO A 621 -11.62 24.40 24.95
C PRO A 621 -11.12 24.36 26.41
N GLN A 622 -11.44 25.38 27.20
CA GLN A 622 -11.31 25.34 28.66
C GLN A 622 -12.52 24.59 29.26
N PHE A 623 -12.51 23.26 29.18
CA PHE A 623 -13.62 22.46 29.69
C PHE A 623 -13.59 22.34 31.21
N ASP A 624 -14.56 22.94 31.89
CA ASP A 624 -14.80 22.77 33.33
C ASP A 624 -16.15 22.08 33.55
N ALA A 625 -16.09 20.78 33.86
CA ALA A 625 -17.26 19.95 34.12
C ALA A 625 -18.15 20.52 35.25
N SER A 626 -17.57 21.26 36.21
CA SER A 626 -18.32 21.83 37.33
C SER A 626 -19.27 22.94 36.89
N GLN A 627 -18.94 23.69 35.83
CA GLN A 627 -19.78 24.78 35.31
C GLN A 627 -21.05 24.25 34.64
N VAL A 628 -20.92 23.15 33.88
CA VAL A 628 -22.07 22.48 33.24
C VAL A 628 -22.99 21.87 34.32
N ILE A 629 -22.41 21.21 35.32
CA ILE A 629 -23.16 20.62 36.45
C ILE A 629 -23.89 21.71 37.26
N ASN A 630 -23.22 22.82 37.57
CA ASN A 630 -23.80 23.93 38.32
C ASN A 630 -24.91 24.65 37.52
N LYS A 631 -24.74 24.85 36.20
CA LYS A 631 -25.80 25.39 35.31
C LYS A 631 -27.03 24.47 35.27
N ALA A 632 -26.83 23.15 35.19
CA ALA A 632 -27.92 22.17 35.22
C ALA A 632 -28.68 22.16 36.57
N MET A 633 -27.97 22.40 37.68
CA MET A 633 -28.54 22.43 39.04
C MET A 633 -29.20 23.77 39.41
N GLY A 634 -28.78 24.89 38.80
CA GLY A 634 -29.17 26.26 39.18
C GLY A 634 -30.66 26.62 39.03
N ASN A 635 -31.41 25.91 38.18
CA ASN A 635 -32.84 26.16 37.97
C ASN A 635 -33.76 25.51 39.03
N ALA A 636 -33.16 24.86 40.03
CA ALA A 636 -33.84 23.96 40.94
C ALA A 636 -34.16 24.64 42.30
N THR A 637 -34.93 25.73 42.29
CA THR A 637 -35.31 26.52 43.49
C THR A 637 -36.01 25.70 44.60
N LYS A 638 -36.53 24.50 44.28
CA LYS A 638 -37.11 23.54 45.24
C LYS A 638 -36.08 22.85 46.14
N PHE A 639 -34.81 22.80 45.75
CA PHE A 639 -33.79 21.94 46.36
C PHE A 639 -33.23 22.52 47.65
N ALA A 640 -33.02 23.85 47.70
CA ALA A 640 -32.59 24.54 48.92
C ALA A 640 -33.61 24.37 50.06
N ALA A 641 -34.91 24.42 49.75
CA ALA A 641 -35.97 24.26 50.75
C ALA A 641 -35.98 22.87 51.39
N ILE A 642 -35.76 21.80 50.62
CA ILE A 642 -35.72 20.41 51.12
C ILE A 642 -34.45 20.15 51.95
N TYR A 643 -33.29 20.63 51.51
CA TYR A 643 -32.04 20.52 52.26
C TYR A 643 -32.11 21.27 53.60
N ILE A 644 -32.67 22.49 53.60
CA ILE A 644 -32.91 23.27 54.83
C ILE A 644 -33.94 22.57 55.72
N LEU A 645 -35.02 22.01 55.17
CA LEU A 645 -36.00 21.23 55.93
C LEU A 645 -35.35 20.01 56.60
N LYS A 646 -34.53 19.25 55.87
CA LYS A 646 -33.85 18.05 56.40
C LYS A 646 -32.80 18.41 57.46
N LYS A 647 -32.05 19.51 57.27
CA LYS A 647 -31.00 19.98 58.18
C LYS A 647 -31.52 20.75 59.41
N SER A 648 -32.67 21.41 59.30
CA SER A 648 -33.33 22.12 60.42
C SER A 648 -34.11 21.20 61.36
N LEU A 649 -34.25 19.92 61.01
CA LEU A 649 -34.91 18.91 61.83
C LEU A 649 -34.00 18.31 62.92
N GLU A 650 -32.75 18.74 63.11
CA GLU A 650 -31.93 18.27 64.24
C GLU A 650 -31.92 19.27 65.41
N PRO A 651 -32.14 18.82 66.67
CA PRO A 651 -32.04 17.45 67.16
C PRO A 651 -33.39 16.70 67.38
N TRP A 652 -34.49 17.07 66.71
CA TRP A 652 -35.84 16.49 66.94
C TRP A 652 -36.42 15.67 65.77
N GLY A 653 -35.60 15.26 64.81
CA GLY A 653 -35.97 14.47 63.62
C GLY A 653 -36.31 13.01 63.92
N THR A 654 -36.82 12.69 65.11
CA THR A 654 -37.09 11.31 65.58
C THR A 654 -38.56 10.90 65.47
N VAL A 655 -39.41 11.61 64.73
CA VAL A 655 -40.85 11.25 64.60
C VAL A 655 -41.23 10.73 63.21
N PHE A 656 -40.28 10.56 62.28
CA PHE A 656 -40.53 9.94 60.97
C PHE A 656 -39.81 8.61 60.72
N SER A 657 -39.31 7.94 61.76
CA SER A 657 -38.61 6.64 61.65
C SER A 657 -39.34 5.44 62.26
N VAL A 658 -40.67 5.48 62.41
CA VAL A 658 -41.45 4.32 62.90
C VAL A 658 -42.53 3.90 61.90
N VAL A 659 -42.08 3.44 60.72
CA VAL A 659 -42.75 2.38 59.95
C VAL A 659 -41.65 1.54 59.27
N SER A 660 -41.01 0.64 60.03
CA SER A 660 -40.35 -0.59 59.53
C SER A 660 -39.57 -1.32 60.64
N PHE A 661 -40.22 -1.56 61.79
CA PHE A 661 -39.80 -2.61 62.72
C PHE A 661 -40.91 -3.65 62.86
N LEU A 662 -41.21 -4.32 61.75
CA LEU A 662 -41.79 -5.66 61.73
C LEU A 662 -41.04 -6.44 60.66
N GLY A 663 -40.33 -7.48 61.09
CA GLY A 663 -39.47 -8.32 60.27
C GLY A 663 -40.21 -9.03 59.15
N LYS A 664 -40.32 -8.37 58.01
CA LYS A 664 -40.31 -9.00 56.71
C LYS A 664 -39.22 -8.32 55.92
N LYS A 665 -38.18 -9.07 55.56
CA LYS A 665 -37.31 -8.71 54.45
C LYS A 665 -38.25 -8.25 53.34
N ILE A 666 -38.22 -6.98 52.96
CA ILE A 666 -38.76 -6.56 51.67
C ILE A 666 -37.73 -7.08 50.68
N THR A 667 -37.74 -8.39 50.44
CA THR A 667 -36.98 -9.00 49.35
C THR A 667 -37.59 -8.43 48.09
N THR A 668 -36.81 -7.64 47.35
CA THR A 668 -37.08 -7.35 45.95
C THR A 668 -37.50 -8.67 45.28
N PRO A 669 -38.63 -8.71 44.56
CA PRO A 669 -39.02 -9.91 43.85
C PRO A 669 -37.84 -10.34 42.97
N HIS A 670 -37.30 -11.52 43.24
CA HIS A 670 -36.20 -12.10 42.49
C HIS A 670 -36.69 -13.38 41.83
N PHE A 671 -36.17 -13.62 40.65
CA PHE A 671 -36.34 -14.89 39.98
C PHE A 671 -35.28 -15.89 40.48
N GLU A 672 -35.39 -17.13 40.03
CA GLU A 672 -34.36 -18.13 40.27
C GLU A 672 -33.04 -17.68 39.62
N ALA A 673 -31.95 -17.73 40.39
CA ALA A 673 -30.62 -17.37 39.93
C ALA A 673 -30.14 -18.32 38.82
N VAL A 674 -29.44 -17.77 37.84
CA VAL A 674 -28.85 -18.54 36.74
C VAL A 674 -27.48 -19.02 37.19
N GLU A 675 -27.37 -20.30 37.56
CA GLU A 675 -26.11 -20.89 38.02
C GLU A 675 -25.21 -21.30 36.84
N PHE A 676 -23.91 -21.08 37.02
CA PHE A 676 -22.85 -21.42 36.08
C PHE A 676 -21.90 -22.43 36.72
N SER A 677 -21.17 -23.19 35.89
CA SER A 677 -20.03 -23.96 36.39
C SER A 677 -18.90 -23.02 36.80
N ALA A 678 -18.22 -23.32 37.91
CA ALA A 678 -17.10 -22.53 38.41
C ALA A 678 -16.00 -22.38 37.33
N GLY A 679 -15.51 -21.15 37.13
CA GLY A 679 -14.54 -20.81 36.09
C GLY A 679 -15.09 -20.72 34.66
N SER A 680 -16.37 -21.04 34.43
CA SER A 680 -17.01 -21.00 33.10
C SER A 680 -18.06 -19.89 32.98
N SER A 681 -18.20 -19.33 31.78
CA SER A 681 -19.26 -18.39 31.41
C SER A 681 -20.31 -19.01 30.48
N GLU A 682 -20.38 -20.34 30.34
CA GLU A 682 -21.36 -21.01 29.47
C GLU A 682 -22.67 -21.37 30.21
N LEU A 683 -23.81 -21.18 29.55
CA LEU A 683 -25.11 -21.63 30.04
C LEU A 683 -25.30 -23.13 29.79
N ASN A 684 -25.72 -23.87 30.82
CA ASN A 684 -26.14 -25.26 30.66
C ASN A 684 -27.52 -25.35 29.97
N GLU A 685 -27.89 -26.54 29.49
CA GLU A 685 -29.16 -26.75 28.77
C GLU A 685 -30.41 -26.45 29.61
N GLU A 686 -30.36 -26.67 30.92
CA GLU A 686 -31.46 -26.38 31.84
C GLU A 686 -31.74 -24.86 31.89
N TYR A 687 -30.70 -24.06 32.09
CA TYR A 687 -30.84 -22.61 32.17
C TYR A 687 -31.12 -21.97 30.80
N LYS A 688 -30.71 -22.59 29.68
CA LYS A 688 -31.19 -22.18 28.34
C LYS A 688 -32.71 -22.29 28.25
N GLN A 689 -33.30 -23.40 28.68
CA GLN A 689 -34.77 -23.56 28.70
C GLN A 689 -35.46 -22.61 29.67
N TYR A 690 -34.82 -22.32 30.80
CA TYR A 690 -35.31 -21.32 31.75
C TYR A 690 -35.30 -19.90 31.15
N MET A 691 -34.24 -19.52 30.42
CA MET A 691 -34.17 -18.22 29.72
C MET A 691 -35.29 -18.07 28.68
N LEU A 692 -35.64 -19.13 27.94
CA LEU A 692 -36.77 -19.10 26.99
C LEU A 692 -38.10 -18.77 27.70
N LYS A 693 -38.37 -19.40 28.85
CA LYS A 693 -39.59 -19.13 29.64
C LYS A 693 -39.60 -17.72 30.20
N MET A 694 -38.45 -17.24 30.66
CA MET A 694 -38.32 -15.90 31.20
C MET A 694 -38.49 -14.83 30.12
N ALA A 695 -37.92 -15.04 28.93
CA ALA A 695 -38.14 -14.18 27.78
C ALA A 695 -39.63 -14.11 27.41
N ALA A 696 -40.32 -15.25 27.37
CA ALA A 696 -41.76 -15.29 27.12
C ALA A 696 -42.54 -14.47 28.17
N LEU A 697 -42.24 -14.61 29.46
CA LEU A 697 -42.87 -13.83 30.53
C LEU A 697 -42.62 -12.31 30.36
N LEU A 698 -41.38 -11.92 30.07
CA LEU A 698 -41.02 -10.51 29.88
C LEU A 698 -41.71 -9.93 28.63
N ASN A 699 -41.86 -10.71 27.57
CA ASN A 699 -42.57 -10.29 26.36
C ASN A 699 -44.09 -10.16 26.59
N GLU A 700 -44.69 -11.03 27.39
CA GLU A 700 -46.12 -10.92 27.79
C GLU A 700 -46.40 -9.75 28.73
N ARG A 701 -45.39 -9.29 29.47
CA ARG A 701 -45.50 -8.26 30.51
C ARG A 701 -44.54 -7.10 30.25
N PRO A 702 -44.84 -6.21 29.28
CA PRO A 702 -43.95 -5.13 28.86
C PRO A 702 -43.62 -4.12 29.99
N GLU A 703 -44.42 -4.09 31.05
CA GLU A 703 -44.20 -3.27 32.25
C GLU A 703 -43.09 -3.78 33.17
N LEU A 704 -42.66 -5.05 33.02
CA LEU A 704 -41.59 -5.62 33.84
C LEU A 704 -40.23 -5.16 33.33
N GLU A 705 -39.36 -4.75 34.25
CA GLU A 705 -37.97 -4.40 33.97
C GLU A 705 -37.11 -5.36 34.79
N LEU A 706 -36.05 -5.90 34.19
CA LEU A 706 -35.21 -6.91 34.81
C LEU A 706 -33.85 -6.32 35.15
N GLN A 707 -33.39 -6.52 36.38
CA GLN A 707 -32.02 -6.24 36.81
C GLN A 707 -31.22 -7.53 36.82
N ILE A 708 -30.05 -7.51 36.21
CA ILE A 708 -29.19 -8.66 36.02
C ILE A 708 -27.90 -8.35 36.79
N CYS A 709 -27.68 -9.02 37.91
CA CYS A 709 -26.51 -8.78 38.76
C CYS A 709 -25.67 -10.05 38.86
N ALA A 710 -24.38 -9.96 38.51
CA ALA A 710 -23.44 -11.04 38.74
C ALA A 710 -22.56 -10.76 39.97
N SER A 711 -22.14 -11.82 40.64
CA SER A 711 -21.17 -11.74 41.74
C SER A 711 -19.96 -12.60 41.42
N ALA A 712 -18.79 -12.14 41.83
CA ALA A 712 -17.59 -12.96 41.82
C ALA A 712 -17.65 -13.99 42.96
N SER A 713 -17.13 -15.20 42.74
CA SER A 713 -17.10 -16.25 43.75
C SER A 713 -15.69 -16.80 43.99
N GLU A 714 -15.42 -17.27 45.21
CA GLU A 714 -14.17 -17.99 45.48
C GLU A 714 -14.11 -19.35 44.79
N GLN A 715 -15.27 -19.94 44.46
CA GLN A 715 -15.31 -21.17 43.67
C GLN A 715 -14.71 -20.95 42.28
N ASP A 716 -14.95 -19.79 41.67
CA ASP A 716 -14.34 -19.41 40.41
C ASP A 716 -12.82 -19.24 40.54
N ARG A 717 -12.34 -18.65 41.64
CA ARG A 717 -10.90 -18.51 41.90
C ARG A 717 -10.23 -19.88 41.97
N LEU A 718 -10.79 -20.79 42.76
CA LEU A 718 -10.27 -22.14 42.93
C LEU A 718 -10.26 -22.92 41.61
N ALA A 719 -11.29 -22.76 40.76
CA ALA A 719 -11.36 -23.41 39.46
C ALA A 719 -10.36 -22.83 38.45
N LEU A 720 -10.11 -21.52 38.48
CA LEU A 720 -9.22 -20.83 37.54
C LEU A 720 -7.74 -20.90 37.93
N THR A 721 -7.42 -21.11 39.20
CA THR A 721 -6.04 -21.16 39.72
C THR A 721 -5.14 -22.15 38.97
N PRO A 722 -5.52 -23.44 38.79
CA PRO A 722 -4.67 -24.37 38.05
C PRO A 722 -4.50 -24.00 36.56
N LEU A 723 -5.48 -23.28 35.98
CA LEU A 723 -5.42 -22.84 34.58
C LEU A 723 -4.44 -21.68 34.39
N VAL A 724 -4.50 -20.67 35.28
CA VAL A 724 -3.59 -19.52 35.25
C VAL A 724 -2.15 -19.93 35.58
N GLU A 725 -1.97 -20.83 36.56
CA GLU A 725 -0.65 -21.37 36.91
C GLU A 725 -0.03 -22.19 35.76
N SER A 726 -0.84 -22.89 34.95
CA SER A 726 -0.34 -23.65 33.80
C SER A 726 0.08 -22.79 32.60
N GLN A 727 -0.38 -21.53 32.54
CA GLN A 727 -0.09 -20.58 31.46
C GLN A 727 1.05 -19.61 31.79
N ALA A 728 1.56 -19.61 33.03
CA ALA A 728 2.72 -18.83 33.40
C ALA A 728 3.99 -19.45 32.81
N THR A 729 4.61 -18.77 31.84
CA THR A 729 5.90 -19.14 31.24
C THR A 729 6.98 -19.16 32.34
N PRO A 730 7.86 -20.18 32.43
CA PRO A 730 8.92 -20.17 33.43
C PRO A 730 9.95 -19.10 33.07
N GLU A 731 10.03 -18.05 33.89
CA GLU A 731 11.09 -17.03 33.79
C GLU A 731 12.43 -17.62 34.29
N PRO A 732 13.58 -17.38 33.62
CA PRO A 732 14.87 -17.87 34.09
C PRO A 732 15.23 -17.24 35.45
N PRO A 733 15.90 -17.97 36.36
CA PRO A 733 16.16 -17.48 37.71
C PRO A 733 17.08 -16.25 37.68
N GLN A 734 16.51 -15.07 37.95
CA GLN A 734 17.29 -13.85 38.22
C GLN A 734 17.75 -13.83 39.69
N ALA A 735 18.97 -13.32 39.87
CA ALA A 735 19.66 -13.28 41.15
C ALA A 735 18.92 -12.42 42.19
N GLU A 736 18.94 -12.93 43.42
CA GLU A 736 18.38 -12.40 44.66
C GLU A 736 18.33 -10.86 44.72
N THR A 737 17.14 -10.31 44.49
CA THR A 737 16.76 -9.00 45.01
C THR A 737 15.41 -9.17 45.70
N GLU A 738 15.32 -8.79 46.98
CA GLU A 738 14.13 -8.89 47.83
C GLU A 738 13.01 -7.96 47.33
N ALA A 739 12.37 -8.30 46.22
CA ALA A 739 11.03 -7.84 45.91
C ALA A 739 10.03 -8.90 46.43
N PRO A 740 8.88 -8.50 47.03
CA PRO A 740 7.87 -9.46 47.44
C PRO A 740 7.39 -10.25 46.20
N PRO A 741 7.07 -11.56 46.35
CA PRO A 741 6.68 -12.39 45.22
C PRO A 741 5.44 -11.79 44.56
N VAL A 742 5.49 -11.56 43.24
CA VAL A 742 4.31 -11.25 42.43
C VAL A 742 3.36 -12.43 42.62
N SER A 743 2.23 -12.20 43.27
CA SER A 743 1.34 -13.28 43.72
C SER A 743 0.83 -14.08 42.53
N SER A 744 1.25 -15.35 42.44
CA SER A 744 0.86 -16.35 41.45
C SER A 744 -0.58 -16.86 41.67
N GLY A 745 -1.54 -15.97 41.83
CA GLY A 745 -2.94 -16.30 42.08
C GLY A 745 -3.87 -15.56 41.12
N VAL A 746 -5.04 -16.15 40.85
CA VAL A 746 -6.11 -15.51 40.06
C VAL A 746 -6.50 -14.19 40.72
N SER A 747 -6.27 -13.07 40.03
CA SER A 747 -6.56 -11.73 40.57
C SER A 747 -8.08 -11.51 40.71
N ASN A 748 -8.48 -10.61 41.62
CA ASN A 748 -9.88 -10.21 41.75
C ASN A 748 -10.47 -9.65 40.44
N GLN A 749 -9.61 -9.07 39.60
CA GLN A 749 -9.98 -8.54 38.31
C GLN A 749 -10.45 -9.64 37.35
N ILE A 750 -9.77 -10.80 37.32
CA ILE A 750 -10.18 -11.94 36.49
C ILE A 750 -11.56 -12.46 36.90
N LEU A 751 -11.85 -12.48 38.21
CA LEU A 751 -13.16 -12.89 38.72
C LEU A 751 -14.27 -11.91 38.34
N LEU A 752 -13.99 -10.60 38.43
CA LEU A 752 -14.91 -9.55 38.01
C LEU A 752 -15.16 -9.62 36.49
N GLU A 753 -14.14 -9.85 35.67
CA GLU A 753 -14.32 -10.06 34.22
C GLU A 753 -15.20 -11.28 33.92
N LEU A 754 -15.03 -12.38 34.65
CA LEU A 754 -15.88 -13.56 34.48
C LEU A 754 -17.34 -13.28 34.85
N ALA A 755 -17.57 -12.55 35.95
CA ALA A 755 -18.91 -12.14 36.36
C ALA A 755 -19.57 -11.23 35.30
N ILE A 756 -18.83 -10.28 34.72
CA ILE A 756 -19.31 -9.43 33.61
C ILE A 756 -19.70 -10.29 32.40
N LYS A 757 -18.87 -11.27 32.02
CA LYS A 757 -19.16 -12.17 30.89
C LYS A 757 -20.47 -12.94 31.09
N ARG A 758 -20.70 -13.49 32.29
CA ARG A 758 -21.94 -14.22 32.61
C ARG A 758 -23.18 -13.34 32.52
N MET A 759 -23.12 -12.15 33.11
CA MET A 759 -24.19 -11.15 33.04
C MET A 759 -24.50 -10.77 31.59
N GLY A 760 -23.46 -10.52 30.79
CA GLY A 760 -23.57 -10.27 29.36
C GLY A 760 -24.27 -11.40 28.61
N LEU A 761 -23.90 -12.66 28.88
CA LEU A 761 -24.52 -13.83 28.23
C LEU A 761 -26.00 -13.99 28.59
N VAL A 762 -26.38 -13.84 29.87
CA VAL A 762 -27.79 -13.92 30.30
C VAL A 762 -28.61 -12.84 29.59
N ARG A 763 -28.11 -11.60 29.56
CA ARG A 763 -28.76 -10.49 28.87
C ARG A 763 -28.90 -10.76 27.37
N GLN A 764 -27.82 -11.16 26.72
CA GLN A 764 -27.81 -11.47 25.28
C GLN A 764 -28.84 -12.56 24.94
N THR A 765 -28.90 -13.62 25.76
CA THR A 765 -29.85 -14.71 25.56
C THR A 765 -31.31 -14.22 25.62
N LEU A 766 -31.64 -13.29 26.52
CA LEU A 766 -32.99 -12.70 26.59
C LEU A 766 -33.29 -11.79 25.38
N MET A 767 -32.30 -11.02 24.93
CA MET A 767 -32.43 -10.14 23.75
C MET A 767 -32.65 -10.94 22.46
N GLU A 768 -31.92 -12.05 22.28
CA GLU A 768 -32.08 -12.97 21.14
C GLU A 768 -33.49 -13.58 21.08
N GLN A 769 -34.20 -13.64 22.22
CA GLN A 769 -35.59 -14.08 22.32
C GLN A 769 -36.61 -12.93 22.23
N GLY A 770 -36.17 -11.74 21.81
CA GLY A 770 -37.02 -10.59 21.51
C GLY A 770 -37.37 -9.69 22.69
N VAL A 771 -36.73 -9.86 23.85
CA VAL A 771 -36.91 -8.94 24.99
C VAL A 771 -36.21 -7.61 24.70
N ASP A 772 -36.95 -6.50 24.83
CA ASP A 772 -36.43 -5.15 24.58
C ASP A 772 -35.25 -4.80 25.52
N LYS A 773 -34.13 -4.39 24.92
CA LYS A 773 -32.90 -4.01 25.62
C LYS A 773 -33.05 -2.85 26.60
N ALA A 774 -34.01 -1.95 26.38
CA ALA A 774 -34.32 -0.84 27.30
C ALA A 774 -34.89 -1.31 28.65
N ARG A 775 -35.24 -2.60 28.77
CA ARG A 775 -35.84 -3.20 29.98
C ARG A 775 -34.86 -4.08 30.76
N LEU A 776 -33.64 -4.28 30.25
CA LEU A 776 -32.64 -5.17 30.84
C LEU A 776 -31.48 -4.35 31.40
N PHE A 777 -31.41 -4.24 32.73
CA PHE A 777 -30.45 -3.39 33.43
C PHE A 777 -29.35 -4.23 34.07
N ASN A 778 -28.11 -4.02 33.66
CA ASN A 778 -26.97 -4.64 34.32
C ASN A 778 -26.66 -3.94 35.65
N CYS A 779 -26.17 -4.72 36.60
CA CYS A 779 -25.57 -4.21 37.84
C CYS A 779 -24.05 -4.21 37.68
N GLN A 780 -23.37 -3.34 38.41
CA GLN A 780 -21.95 -3.51 38.59
C GLN A 780 -21.69 -4.82 39.36
N PRO A 781 -20.80 -5.70 38.87
CA PRO A 781 -20.47 -6.91 39.59
C PRO A 781 -19.82 -6.60 40.94
N THR A 782 -20.19 -7.34 41.97
CA THR A 782 -19.70 -7.14 43.33
C THR A 782 -18.73 -8.25 43.76
N MET A 783 -17.87 -7.89 44.71
CA MET A 783 -17.03 -8.81 45.48
C MET A 783 -17.57 -8.98 46.92
N ASP A 784 -18.85 -8.67 47.13
CA ASP A 784 -19.46 -8.79 48.45
C ASP A 784 -19.73 -10.26 48.74
N ASP A 785 -19.35 -10.73 49.95
CA ASP A 785 -19.52 -12.12 50.38
C ASP A 785 -18.93 -13.17 49.38
N VAL A 786 -17.83 -12.87 48.67
CA VAL A 786 -17.21 -13.75 47.64
C VAL A 786 -16.95 -15.18 48.13
N GLU A 787 -16.66 -15.36 49.42
CA GLU A 787 -16.49 -16.68 50.05
C GLU A 787 -17.77 -17.53 50.06
N LYS A 788 -18.94 -16.89 50.06
CA LYS A 788 -20.28 -17.53 50.11
C LYS A 788 -21.02 -17.41 48.78
N ALA A 789 -20.61 -16.49 47.91
CA ALA A 789 -21.20 -16.32 46.59
C ALA A 789 -21.08 -17.60 45.77
N LYS A 790 -22.13 -17.93 45.03
CA LYS A 790 -22.08 -18.99 44.01
C LYS A 790 -21.69 -18.38 42.66
N PRO A 791 -21.14 -19.17 41.73
CA PRO A 791 -20.98 -18.76 40.34
C PRO A 791 -22.35 -18.60 39.68
N ALA A 792 -23.04 -17.47 39.89
CA ALA A 792 -24.42 -17.28 39.46
C ALA A 792 -24.72 -15.84 39.06
N VAL A 793 -25.80 -15.66 38.30
CA VAL A 793 -26.37 -14.37 37.95
C VAL A 793 -27.76 -14.25 38.58
N GLU A 794 -27.90 -13.27 39.45
CA GLU A 794 -29.15 -12.95 40.15
C GLU A 794 -30.02 -12.03 39.29
N LEU A 795 -31.34 -12.24 39.40
CA LEU A 795 -32.33 -11.61 38.53
C LEU A 795 -33.44 -10.96 39.36
N TYR A 796 -33.51 -9.63 39.35
CA TYR A 796 -34.46 -8.85 40.16
C TYR A 796 -35.45 -8.07 39.30
N LEU A 797 -36.66 -7.83 39.80
CA LEU A 797 -37.64 -6.91 39.22
C LEU A 797 -37.51 -5.49 39.78
#